data_AF-W4G709-F1
#
_entry.id   AF-W4G709-F1
#
_cell.length_a   1.000
_cell.length_b   1.000
_cell.length_c   1.000
_cell.angle_alpha   90.00
_cell.angle_beta   90.00
_cell.angle_gamma   90.00
#
_symmetry.space_group_name_H-M   'P 1'
#
loop_
_entity.id
_entity.type
_entity.pdbx_description
1 polymer ?
#
loop_
_entity_poly.entity_id
_entity_poly.type
_entity_poly.pdbx_seq_one_letter_code
_entity_poly.pdbx_strand_id
1 'polypeptide(L)'
;MLGNSVTWEKVSHLSVVDELHMQLLEAQMELSAAKKAASRNDQGIDTDTNAKAVGVWSVTILGAEELNLDGILDLNLTGMTTVVGSVAIAASSVEKGKAYVRLAKTDATTVDSVTKRCFWNKATTTAVFTGVKSKTATATLTLHHPSPVVADVFIGTCKLDVSSLLDQEPVTLWVPLTGPPGQPATDATSYGQVHVTMSFEYDVVTRLERSVAALIAQKEHLQAQARLYDLTAPLVNASARHPAAFGAAATGAGLYIPGHVFTPEVFHPAAVARTPLADGTKVVTPFGQGTVVTFRESTRMYVVLLAAAPGQVKRSTIAYLREDSVADAPVEPRLRYGVHVTTPYGPGTVDSVRASDGVVRVTSTFGTLFLQPQDVVTVDDAASAASMTNKERIDAAVAKSTDGNAAFKADALDDAVTCYLASLSFLKHVDQDAATHKEKAVVLQTMIRCHLNLAACKLKRNQHADAWTACSNAISILQALVENRDGKVAAWMGRLGMTEAQIFHEWPSKARFRRATALVAMDNDVEARQDLMVAVKLMPKDKACRQLLEAVTKRMALEKEKDKLRWGGFLVKDESSPSSQPDNSTPPSTTSTTISPKKDKATKNTGVDGKDEKGTVPWYHNTTVVAAASVAVAGAAVLLLSGLSKRNK
;
A
#
# COMPACT_ATOMS: atom_id res chain seq x y z
N MET A 1 -21.66 10.33 11.05
CA MET A 1 -21.13 10.96 9.83
C MET A 1 -20.58 9.87 8.94
N LEU A 2 -21.27 9.63 7.83
CA LEU A 2 -20.84 8.77 6.73
C LEU A 2 -19.74 9.52 5.97
N GLY A 3 -18.58 8.90 5.81
CA GLY A 3 -17.42 9.55 5.20
C GLY A 3 -16.21 8.66 5.33
N ASN A 4 -16.30 7.46 4.78
CA ASN A 4 -15.16 6.72 4.26
C ASN A 4 -15.72 5.98 3.05
N SER A 5 -15.43 6.52 1.87
CA SER A 5 -15.49 5.78 0.61
C SER A 5 -14.84 4.42 0.85
N VAL A 6 -15.61 3.35 0.64
CA VAL A 6 -15.08 1.99 0.58
C VAL A 6 -14.26 1.96 -0.70
N THR A 7 -12.98 2.33 -0.61
CA THR A 7 -12.03 2.10 -1.69
C THR A 7 -11.86 0.59 -1.81
N TRP A 8 -12.42 0.03 -2.89
CA TRP A 8 -12.57 -1.40 -3.18
C TRP A 8 -11.26 -2.19 -3.33
N GLU A 9 -10.10 -1.54 -3.19
CA GLU A 9 -8.76 -2.15 -3.31
C GLU A 9 -8.39 -3.15 -2.19
N LYS A 10 -9.28 -3.43 -1.25
CA LYS A 10 -9.01 -4.34 -0.11
C LYS A 10 -9.95 -5.53 0.02
N VAL A 11 -10.72 -5.86 -1.02
CA VAL A 11 -11.39 -7.17 -1.09
C VAL A 11 -10.49 -8.12 -1.85
N SER A 12 -9.66 -8.88 -1.14
CA SER A 12 -8.95 -10.00 -1.71
C SER A 12 -9.97 -11.03 -2.23
N HIS A 13 -10.05 -11.14 -3.56
CA HIS A 13 -10.75 -12.18 -4.35
C HIS A 13 -12.22 -11.94 -4.76
N LEU A 14 -12.58 -10.75 -5.24
CA LEU A 14 -13.79 -10.64 -6.09
C LEU A 14 -13.41 -10.98 -7.55
N SER A 15 -14.24 -11.77 -8.26
CA SER A 15 -13.96 -12.03 -9.68
C SER A 15 -14.27 -10.77 -10.50
N VAL A 16 -13.60 -10.58 -11.64
CA VAL A 16 -13.83 -9.43 -12.55
C VAL A 16 -15.31 -9.32 -12.95
N VAL A 17 -16.01 -10.46 -13.05
CA VAL A 17 -17.45 -10.51 -13.36
C VAL A 17 -18.30 -10.04 -12.17
N ASP A 18 -17.90 -10.37 -10.94
CA ASP A 18 -18.58 -9.94 -9.73
C ASP A 18 -18.39 -8.43 -9.48
N GLU A 19 -17.18 -7.91 -9.74
CA GLU A 19 -16.89 -6.47 -9.67
C GLU A 19 -17.77 -5.70 -10.65
N LEU A 20 -17.82 -6.15 -11.90
CA LEU A 20 -18.66 -5.53 -12.93
C LEU A 20 -20.16 -5.66 -12.59
N HIS A 21 -20.59 -6.76 -11.97
CA HIS A 21 -21.96 -6.92 -11.53
C HIS A 21 -22.33 -5.92 -10.42
N MET A 22 -21.43 -5.68 -9.47
CA MET A 22 -21.61 -4.69 -8.42
C MET A 22 -21.66 -3.26 -8.98
N GLN A 23 -20.77 -2.91 -9.91
CA GLN A 23 -20.80 -1.62 -10.60
C GLN A 23 -22.13 -1.39 -11.35
N LEU A 24 -22.64 -2.43 -12.01
CA LEU A 24 -23.93 -2.38 -12.69
C LEU A 24 -25.08 -2.16 -11.69
N LEU A 25 -25.07 -2.83 -10.54
CA LEU A 25 -26.09 -2.63 -9.49
C LEU A 25 -26.06 -1.21 -8.93
N GLU A 26 -24.87 -0.67 -8.68
CA GLU A 26 -24.69 0.72 -8.22
C GLU A 26 -25.22 1.71 -9.26
N ALA A 27 -24.79 1.60 -10.52
CA ALA A 27 -25.26 2.45 -11.61
C ALA A 27 -26.79 2.36 -11.84
N GLN A 28 -27.38 1.17 -11.67
CA GLN A 28 -28.84 1.01 -11.73
C GLN A 28 -29.57 1.67 -10.56
N MET A 29 -29.01 1.60 -9.34
CA MET A 29 -29.57 2.31 -8.19
C MET A 29 -29.52 3.82 -8.41
N GLU A 30 -28.39 4.35 -8.86
CA GLU A 30 -28.23 5.78 -9.18
C GLU A 30 -29.21 6.23 -10.26
N LEU A 31 -29.36 5.46 -11.33
CA LEU A 31 -30.34 5.72 -12.39
C LEU A 31 -31.78 5.76 -11.84
N SER A 32 -32.12 4.83 -10.96
CA SER A 32 -33.46 4.79 -10.34
C SER A 32 -33.71 6.00 -9.43
N ALA A 33 -32.68 6.48 -8.74
CA ALA A 33 -32.74 7.67 -7.90
C ALA A 33 -32.84 8.94 -8.77
N ALA A 34 -32.02 9.04 -9.82
CA ALA A 34 -32.04 10.15 -10.76
C ALA A 34 -33.39 10.27 -11.47
N LYS A 35 -34.01 9.15 -11.90
CA LYS A 35 -35.35 9.16 -12.51
C LYS A 35 -36.44 9.68 -11.57
N LYS A 36 -36.30 9.49 -10.26
CA LYS A 36 -37.26 10.00 -9.26
C LYS A 36 -37.07 11.48 -8.94
N ALA A 37 -35.83 11.98 -9.05
CA ALA A 37 -35.46 13.34 -8.67
C ALA A 37 -35.41 14.32 -9.85
N ALA A 38 -35.32 13.82 -11.09
CA ALA A 38 -35.10 14.66 -12.26
C ALA A 38 -36.29 15.61 -12.53
N SER A 39 -35.99 16.90 -12.51
CA SER A 39 -36.82 17.96 -13.08
C SER A 39 -36.02 18.63 -14.20
N ARG A 40 -36.68 19.06 -15.27
CA ARG A 40 -36.04 19.63 -16.46
C ARG A 40 -36.66 20.97 -16.81
N ASN A 41 -35.85 21.87 -17.37
CA ASN A 41 -36.32 23.13 -17.94
C ASN A 41 -36.84 22.94 -19.38
N ASP A 42 -37.41 24.00 -19.98
CA ASP A 42 -37.93 23.98 -21.36
C ASP A 42 -36.87 23.67 -22.43
N GLN A 43 -35.59 23.80 -22.09
CA GLN A 43 -34.44 23.49 -22.96
C GLN A 43 -33.92 22.05 -22.76
N GLY A 44 -34.58 21.26 -21.91
CA GLY A 44 -34.24 19.87 -21.62
C GLY A 44 -32.94 19.71 -20.84
N ILE A 45 -32.61 20.66 -19.96
CA ILE A 45 -31.49 20.62 -19.01
C ILE A 45 -32.03 20.37 -17.61
N ASP A 46 -31.32 19.56 -16.84
CA ASP A 46 -31.68 19.25 -15.46
C ASP A 46 -31.68 20.49 -14.56
N THR A 47 -32.66 20.56 -13.66
CA THR A 47 -32.83 21.64 -12.69
C THR A 47 -32.67 21.17 -11.25
N ASP A 48 -32.11 22.04 -10.39
CA ASP A 48 -32.01 21.81 -8.95
C ASP A 48 -33.38 22.05 -8.27
N THR A 49 -33.47 21.73 -6.98
CA THR A 49 -34.59 22.01 -6.06
C THR A 49 -35.15 23.44 -6.13
N ASN A 50 -34.35 24.40 -6.59
CA ASN A 50 -34.72 25.81 -6.79
C ASN A 50 -35.10 26.16 -8.25
N ALA A 51 -35.37 25.17 -9.10
CA ALA A 51 -35.67 25.32 -10.54
C ALA A 51 -34.57 26.03 -11.36
N LYS A 52 -33.33 26.04 -10.88
CA LYS A 52 -32.17 26.58 -11.58
C LYS A 52 -31.51 25.49 -12.42
N ALA A 53 -31.10 25.81 -13.64
CA ALA A 53 -30.38 24.85 -14.49
C ALA A 53 -29.05 24.41 -13.85
N VAL A 54 -28.70 23.13 -13.99
CA VAL A 54 -27.50 22.50 -13.40
C VAL A 54 -26.51 22.04 -14.48
N GLY A 55 -26.73 22.40 -15.76
CA GLY A 55 -25.83 22.02 -16.85
C GLY A 55 -24.38 22.41 -16.58
N VAL A 56 -23.45 21.48 -16.80
CA VAL A 56 -22.01 21.66 -16.59
C VAL A 56 -21.30 21.55 -17.92
N TRP A 57 -20.63 22.62 -18.33
CA TRP A 57 -19.78 22.64 -19.52
C TRP A 57 -18.31 22.74 -19.11
N SER A 58 -17.54 21.71 -19.45
CA SER A 58 -16.10 21.66 -19.20
C SER A 58 -15.34 21.92 -20.50
N VAL A 59 -14.38 22.84 -20.46
CA VAL A 59 -13.53 23.21 -21.58
C VAL A 59 -12.08 23.12 -21.13
N THR A 60 -11.30 22.22 -21.74
CA THR A 60 -9.89 22.00 -21.42
C THR A 60 -9.02 22.44 -22.59
N ILE A 61 -8.11 23.37 -22.35
CA ILE A 61 -7.15 23.82 -23.36
C ILE A 61 -5.91 22.92 -23.27
N LEU A 62 -5.60 22.21 -24.36
CA LEU A 62 -4.49 21.26 -24.40
C LEU A 62 -3.22 21.90 -24.98
N GLY A 63 -3.36 22.70 -26.02
CA GLY A 63 -2.23 23.31 -26.71
C GLY A 63 -2.67 24.25 -27.81
N ALA A 64 -1.71 24.98 -28.37
CA ALA A 64 -1.91 25.77 -29.58
C ALA A 64 -0.71 25.60 -30.51
N GLU A 65 -0.98 25.61 -31.81
CA GLU A 65 0.01 25.43 -32.87
C GLU A 65 -0.08 26.53 -33.90
N GLU A 66 1.02 26.75 -34.63
CA GLU A 66 1.14 27.73 -35.71
C GLU A 66 0.76 29.16 -35.27
N LEU A 67 1.07 29.52 -34.02
CA LEU A 67 0.74 30.84 -33.48
C LEU A 67 1.47 31.93 -34.25
N ASN A 68 0.71 32.84 -34.85
CA ASN A 68 1.30 33.99 -35.53
C ASN A 68 1.59 35.10 -34.52
N LEU A 69 2.88 35.30 -34.23
CA LEU A 69 3.38 36.31 -33.31
C LEU A 69 4.09 37.46 -34.04
N ASP A 70 4.09 37.43 -35.37
CA ASP A 70 4.86 38.37 -36.20
C ASP A 70 4.22 39.76 -36.11
N GLY A 71 5.01 40.77 -35.74
CA GLY A 71 4.55 42.16 -35.54
C GLY A 71 3.85 42.44 -34.20
N ILE A 72 3.64 41.42 -33.37
CA ILE A 72 2.96 41.53 -32.07
C ILE A 72 3.97 41.68 -30.91
N LEU A 73 5.20 41.17 -31.05
CA LEU A 73 6.37 41.41 -30.18
C LEU A 73 7.68 41.16 -30.96
N ASP A 74 8.72 41.96 -30.77
CA ASP A 74 10.08 41.63 -31.23
C ASP A 74 10.63 40.48 -30.37
N LEU A 75 10.40 39.25 -30.81
CA LEU A 75 10.73 37.98 -30.15
C LEU A 75 12.24 37.81 -29.82
N ASN A 76 13.10 38.69 -30.32
CA ASN A 76 14.55 38.56 -30.29
C ASN A 76 15.25 39.13 -29.04
N LEU A 77 14.55 39.84 -28.14
CA LEU A 77 15.22 40.52 -27.02
C LEU A 77 15.21 39.77 -25.69
N THR A 78 14.28 38.83 -25.45
CA THR A 78 14.18 38.13 -24.15
C THR A 78 13.96 36.61 -24.23
N GLY A 79 13.59 36.05 -25.40
CA GLY A 79 13.46 34.60 -25.61
C GLY A 79 12.35 33.91 -24.79
N MET A 80 11.47 34.64 -24.10
CA MET A 80 10.41 34.08 -23.24
C MET A 80 9.06 34.74 -23.49
N THR A 81 8.33 34.30 -24.52
CA THR A 81 6.94 34.72 -24.76
C THR A 81 6.01 33.78 -24.03
N THR A 82 5.20 34.30 -23.10
CA THR A 82 4.19 33.53 -22.37
C THR A 82 2.80 33.73 -22.93
N VAL A 83 1.99 32.68 -23.03
CA VAL A 83 0.60 32.76 -23.49
C VAL A 83 -0.33 32.34 -22.35
N VAL A 84 -1.38 33.14 -22.17
CA VAL A 84 -2.49 32.89 -21.26
C VAL A 84 -3.76 32.77 -22.09
N GLY A 85 -4.50 31.68 -21.90
CA GLY A 85 -5.83 31.51 -22.46
C GLY A 85 -6.89 31.96 -21.45
N SER A 86 -7.86 32.76 -21.88
CA SER A 86 -9.04 33.07 -21.09
C SER A 86 -10.32 32.66 -21.81
N VAL A 87 -11.13 31.83 -21.15
CA VAL A 87 -12.42 31.35 -21.65
C VAL A 87 -13.54 32.09 -20.92
N ALA A 88 -14.36 32.80 -21.69
CA ALA A 88 -15.50 33.54 -21.18
C ALA A 88 -16.82 32.99 -21.75
N ILE A 89 -17.79 32.69 -20.89
CA ILE A 89 -19.13 32.29 -21.31
C ILE A 89 -20.08 33.49 -21.29
N ALA A 90 -21.01 33.55 -22.25
CA ALA A 90 -21.99 34.63 -22.30
C ALA A 90 -22.88 34.64 -21.04
N ALA A 91 -23.08 35.82 -20.45
CA ALA A 91 -23.88 35.97 -19.24
C ALA A 91 -25.36 35.56 -19.41
N SER A 92 -25.87 35.56 -20.64
CA SER A 92 -27.20 35.06 -20.99
C SER A 92 -27.29 33.53 -20.97
N SER A 93 -26.18 32.83 -21.09
CA SER A 93 -26.12 31.37 -21.17
C SER A 93 -26.03 30.66 -19.81
N VAL A 94 -25.81 31.41 -18.72
CA VAL A 94 -25.59 30.88 -17.35
C VAL A 94 -26.54 31.52 -16.34
N GLU A 95 -26.89 30.78 -15.29
CA GLU A 95 -27.63 31.29 -14.13
C GLU A 95 -26.97 32.52 -13.47
N LYS A 96 -27.83 33.38 -12.87
CA LYS A 96 -27.37 34.55 -12.10
C LYS A 96 -27.04 34.09 -10.69
N GLY A 97 -25.77 34.21 -10.29
CA GLY A 97 -25.32 33.87 -8.95
C GLY A 97 -23.83 34.16 -8.75
N LYS A 98 -23.44 34.56 -7.53
CA LYS A 98 -22.04 34.85 -7.16
C LYS A 98 -21.13 33.62 -7.22
N ALA A 99 -21.70 32.41 -7.27
CA ALA A 99 -20.98 31.14 -7.26
C ALA A 99 -20.62 30.61 -8.67
N TYR A 100 -21.13 31.21 -9.74
CA TYR A 100 -20.91 30.71 -11.10
C TYR A 100 -19.70 31.39 -11.73
N VAL A 101 -18.67 30.59 -12.08
CA VAL A 101 -17.51 31.06 -12.83
C VAL A 101 -17.97 31.45 -14.24
N ARG A 102 -17.67 32.68 -14.66
CA ARG A 102 -18.01 33.20 -16.00
C ARG A 102 -16.80 33.44 -16.88
N LEU A 103 -15.64 33.53 -16.25
CA LEU A 103 -14.35 33.71 -16.88
C LEU A 103 -13.37 32.79 -16.18
N ALA A 104 -12.71 31.94 -16.94
CA ALA A 104 -11.60 31.10 -16.48
C ALA A 104 -10.34 31.51 -17.22
N LYS A 105 -9.19 31.52 -16.54
CA LYS A 105 -7.88 31.79 -17.12
C LYS A 105 -6.98 30.58 -16.90
N THR A 106 -6.15 30.26 -17.87
CA THR A 106 -5.08 29.26 -17.73
C THR A 106 -3.86 29.86 -17.08
N ASP A 107 -2.94 29.01 -16.64
CA ASP A 107 -1.59 29.45 -16.31
C ASP A 107 -0.86 29.99 -17.54
N ALA A 108 0.13 30.85 -17.28
CA ALA A 108 1.04 31.35 -18.30
C ALA A 108 2.00 30.24 -18.74
N THR A 109 2.00 29.93 -20.04
CA THR A 109 2.86 28.90 -20.64
C THR A 109 3.78 29.53 -21.68
N THR A 110 5.06 29.15 -21.68
CA THR A 110 6.02 29.64 -22.69
C THR A 110 5.77 29.03 -24.06
N VAL A 111 5.81 29.86 -25.11
CA VAL A 111 5.76 29.41 -26.51
C VAL A 111 7.16 29.11 -26.98
N ASP A 112 7.33 27.99 -27.66
CA ASP A 112 8.58 27.67 -28.33
C ASP A 112 8.74 28.56 -29.59
N SER A 113 9.80 29.37 -29.60
CA SER A 113 10.14 30.28 -30.69
C SER A 113 10.38 29.61 -32.04
N VAL A 114 10.79 28.33 -32.06
CA VAL A 114 11.10 27.61 -33.30
C VAL A 114 9.87 26.92 -33.86
N THR A 115 9.12 26.21 -33.02
CA THR A 115 7.94 25.46 -33.46
C THR A 115 6.66 26.28 -33.48
N LYS A 116 6.65 27.47 -32.86
CA LYS A 116 5.45 28.31 -32.65
C LYS A 116 4.32 27.53 -31.94
N ARG A 117 4.68 26.61 -31.05
CA ARG A 117 3.74 25.75 -30.29
C ARG A 117 3.79 26.01 -28.80
N CYS A 118 2.67 25.76 -28.12
CA CYS A 118 2.61 25.71 -26.66
C CYS A 118 1.64 24.62 -26.20
N PHE A 119 1.93 24.04 -25.04
CA PHE A 119 1.12 22.99 -24.43
C PHE A 119 0.86 23.30 -22.98
N TRP A 120 -0.39 23.09 -22.57
CA TRP A 120 -0.80 23.30 -21.20
C TRP A 120 -0.97 21.99 -20.44
N ASN A 121 -0.79 22.05 -19.13
CA ASN A 121 -1.07 20.91 -18.26
C ASN A 121 -2.60 20.80 -18.04
N LYS A 122 -3.16 19.61 -18.33
CA LYS A 122 -4.60 19.33 -18.23
C LYS A 122 -5.22 19.76 -16.89
N ALA A 123 -4.48 19.61 -15.78
CA ALA A 123 -5.00 19.90 -14.44
C ALA A 123 -5.28 21.39 -14.19
N THR A 124 -4.53 22.31 -14.81
CA THR A 124 -4.65 23.74 -14.56
C THR A 124 -5.37 24.52 -15.67
N THR A 125 -5.82 23.84 -16.73
CA THR A 125 -6.47 24.47 -17.89
C THR A 125 -7.87 24.02 -18.19
N THR A 126 -8.48 23.29 -17.26
CA THR A 126 -9.90 22.92 -17.34
C THR A 126 -10.76 24.04 -16.76
N ALA A 127 -11.47 24.75 -17.63
CA ALA A 127 -12.52 25.69 -17.26
C ALA A 127 -13.85 24.95 -17.12
N VAL A 128 -14.46 25.01 -15.93
CA VAL A 128 -15.76 24.38 -15.64
C VAL A 128 -16.82 25.46 -15.44
N PHE A 129 -17.80 25.51 -16.34
CA PHE A 129 -18.95 26.40 -16.27
C PHE A 129 -20.16 25.62 -15.76
N THR A 130 -20.58 25.90 -14.53
CA THR A 130 -21.78 25.31 -13.92
C THR A 130 -22.99 26.21 -14.10
N GLY A 131 -24.18 25.63 -14.24
CA GLY A 131 -25.44 26.37 -14.32
C GLY A 131 -25.78 26.88 -15.72
N VAL A 132 -25.33 26.17 -16.76
CA VAL A 132 -25.62 26.47 -18.16
C VAL A 132 -27.08 26.17 -18.45
N LYS A 133 -27.81 27.13 -19.05
CA LYS A 133 -29.26 27.07 -19.22
C LYS A 133 -29.75 26.63 -20.60
N SER A 134 -28.87 26.62 -21.60
CA SER A 134 -29.23 26.35 -22.99
C SER A 134 -28.24 25.39 -23.66
N LYS A 135 -28.77 24.58 -24.59
CA LYS A 135 -28.00 23.74 -25.51
C LYS A 135 -27.32 24.52 -26.64
N THR A 136 -27.56 25.83 -26.71
CA THR A 136 -26.95 26.77 -27.67
C THR A 136 -25.98 27.75 -26.99
N ALA A 137 -25.46 27.37 -25.82
CA ALA A 137 -24.49 28.19 -25.10
C ALA A 137 -23.19 28.30 -25.91
N THR A 138 -22.64 29.52 -25.94
CA THR A 138 -21.36 29.80 -26.61
C THR A 138 -20.38 30.40 -25.62
N ALA A 139 -19.11 30.06 -25.80
CA ALA A 139 -17.99 30.62 -25.06
C ALA A 139 -16.97 31.20 -26.04
N THR A 140 -16.30 32.27 -25.62
CA THR A 140 -15.21 32.87 -26.37
C THR A 140 -13.91 32.55 -25.64
N LEU A 141 -13.00 31.85 -26.31
CA LEU A 141 -11.64 31.66 -25.85
C LEU A 141 -10.77 32.76 -26.48
N THR A 142 -9.97 33.44 -25.67
CA THR A 142 -9.02 34.46 -26.10
C THR A 142 -7.62 34.10 -25.62
N LEU A 143 -6.64 34.14 -26.53
CA LEU A 143 -5.23 34.01 -26.21
C LEU A 143 -4.59 35.39 -26.15
N HIS A 144 -3.86 35.66 -25.09
CA HIS A 144 -3.12 36.90 -24.89
C HIS A 144 -1.77 36.64 -24.21
N HIS A 145 -0.82 37.53 -24.46
CA HIS A 145 0.47 37.59 -23.78
C HIS A 145 0.41 38.67 -22.69
N PRO A 146 0.54 38.31 -21.40
CA PRO A 146 0.61 39.29 -20.32
C PRO A 146 1.96 40.01 -20.37
N SER A 147 1.94 41.33 -20.58
CA SER A 147 3.16 42.16 -20.61
C SER A 147 3.26 43.00 -19.34
N PRO A 148 4.45 43.12 -18.72
CA PRO A 148 4.66 44.00 -17.57
C PRO A 148 4.80 45.48 -17.97
N VAL A 149 5.00 45.78 -19.26
CA VAL A 149 5.29 47.14 -19.75
C VAL A 149 4.12 47.76 -20.51
N VAL A 150 3.30 46.95 -21.19
CA VAL A 150 2.13 47.38 -21.96
C VAL A 150 0.90 46.59 -21.54
N ALA A 151 -0.29 47.04 -21.95
CA ALA A 151 -1.51 46.25 -21.78
C ALA A 151 -1.38 44.86 -22.43
N ASP A 152 -2.14 43.89 -21.94
CA ASP A 152 -2.15 42.50 -22.43
C ASP A 152 -2.21 42.47 -23.97
N VAL A 153 -1.23 41.79 -24.56
CA VAL A 153 -1.04 41.76 -26.01
C VAL A 153 -1.91 40.66 -26.60
N PHE A 154 -2.85 41.03 -27.45
CA PHE A 154 -3.82 40.10 -28.04
C PHE A 154 -3.18 39.21 -29.12
N ILE A 155 -3.43 37.90 -29.07
CA ILE A 155 -2.93 36.93 -30.06
C ILE A 155 -4.06 36.45 -30.97
N GLY A 156 -5.19 36.02 -30.38
CA GLY A 156 -6.32 35.52 -31.17
C GLY A 156 -7.53 35.15 -30.32
N THR A 157 -8.69 35.06 -30.96
CA THR A 157 -9.94 34.55 -30.34
C THR A 157 -10.48 33.35 -31.09
N CYS A 158 -11.19 32.45 -30.41
CA CYS A 158 -12.06 31.48 -31.06
C CYS A 158 -13.40 31.34 -30.34
N LYS A 159 -14.45 31.02 -31.09
CA LYS A 159 -15.78 30.75 -30.57
C LYS A 159 -15.96 29.25 -30.39
N LEU A 160 -16.46 28.86 -29.23
CA LEU A 160 -16.75 27.49 -28.83
C LEU A 160 -18.26 27.35 -28.68
N ASP A 161 -18.83 26.26 -29.22
CA ASP A 161 -20.27 26.00 -29.20
C ASP A 161 -20.57 24.61 -28.62
N VAL A 162 -21.63 24.54 -27.83
CA VAL A 162 -22.14 23.34 -27.17
C VAL A 162 -22.94 22.44 -28.13
N SER A 163 -23.39 22.97 -29.28
CA SER A 163 -24.18 22.20 -30.27
C SER A 163 -23.50 20.90 -30.74
N SER A 164 -22.17 20.85 -30.69
CA SER A 164 -21.35 19.66 -31.03
C SER A 164 -21.25 18.61 -29.91
N LEU A 165 -21.77 18.90 -28.71
CA LEU A 165 -21.59 18.12 -27.48
C LEU A 165 -22.91 17.55 -26.92
N LEU A 166 -23.94 17.45 -27.76
CA LEU A 166 -25.26 16.96 -27.35
C LEU A 166 -25.28 15.45 -27.05
N ASP A 167 -24.26 14.73 -27.50
CA ASP A 167 -23.96 13.37 -27.10
C ASP A 167 -23.41 13.29 -25.66
N GLN A 168 -23.13 14.39 -24.98
CA GLN A 168 -22.55 14.43 -23.62
C GLN A 168 -21.21 13.67 -23.49
N GLU A 169 -20.53 13.41 -24.60
CA GLU A 169 -19.21 12.78 -24.61
C GLU A 169 -18.11 13.84 -24.78
N PRO A 170 -16.89 13.59 -24.27
CA PRO A 170 -15.79 14.54 -24.45
C PRO A 170 -15.31 14.54 -25.90
N VAL A 171 -15.54 15.65 -26.60
CA VAL A 171 -15.06 15.85 -27.98
C VAL A 171 -13.76 16.64 -27.95
N THR A 172 -12.78 16.18 -28.72
CA THR A 172 -11.49 16.86 -28.88
C THR A 172 -11.36 17.36 -30.31
N LEU A 173 -11.07 18.66 -30.47
CA LEU A 173 -11.10 19.32 -31.76
C LEU A 173 -10.07 20.46 -31.86
N TRP A 174 -9.64 20.75 -33.08
CA TRP A 174 -8.77 21.88 -33.42
C TRP A 174 -9.63 23.05 -33.91
N VAL A 175 -9.51 24.21 -33.26
CA VAL A 175 -10.27 25.42 -33.60
C VAL A 175 -9.31 26.48 -34.13
N PRO A 176 -9.56 27.06 -35.32
CA PRO A 176 -8.74 28.15 -35.82
C PRO A 176 -8.95 29.44 -35.01
N LEU A 177 -7.86 30.18 -34.81
CA LEU A 177 -7.90 31.49 -34.18
C LEU A 177 -8.25 32.58 -35.19
N THR A 178 -9.07 33.53 -34.77
CA THR A 178 -9.37 34.75 -35.51
C THR A 178 -8.59 35.92 -34.92
N GLY A 179 -8.19 36.85 -35.78
CA GLY A 179 -7.50 38.07 -35.38
C GLY A 179 -8.34 39.04 -34.53
N PRO A 180 -7.78 40.20 -34.18
CA PRO A 180 -8.41 41.18 -33.30
C PRO A 180 -9.78 41.64 -33.83
N PRO A 181 -10.76 41.89 -32.94
CA PRO A 181 -12.06 42.42 -33.36
C PRO A 181 -11.89 43.78 -34.06
N GLY A 182 -12.28 43.85 -35.33
CA GLY A 182 -12.23 45.08 -36.15
C GLY A 182 -11.20 45.08 -37.28
N GLN A 183 -10.30 44.10 -37.36
CA GLN A 183 -9.47 43.90 -38.56
C GLN A 183 -10.19 42.97 -39.56
N PRO A 184 -10.29 43.34 -40.85
CA PRO A 184 -10.85 42.44 -41.85
C PRO A 184 -9.95 41.21 -41.95
N ALA A 185 -10.55 40.02 -41.97
CA ALA A 185 -9.85 38.78 -42.25
C ALA A 185 -9.34 38.84 -43.70
N THR A 186 -8.09 39.27 -43.89
CA THR A 186 -7.39 39.04 -45.15
C THR A 186 -7.10 37.54 -45.23
N ASP A 187 -7.51 36.90 -46.33
CA ASP A 187 -7.39 35.44 -46.58
C ASP A 187 -5.98 34.85 -46.42
N ALA A 188 -4.96 35.68 -46.22
CA ALA A 188 -3.54 35.29 -46.18
C ALA A 188 -2.93 35.17 -44.77
N THR A 189 -3.62 35.55 -43.69
CA THR A 189 -3.05 35.56 -42.33
C THR A 189 -3.78 34.60 -41.39
N SER A 190 -3.24 33.38 -41.25
CA SER A 190 -3.62 32.45 -40.17
C SER A 190 -3.07 32.97 -38.84
N TYR A 191 -3.89 32.99 -37.79
CA TYR A 191 -3.48 33.36 -36.42
C TYR A 191 -3.12 32.12 -35.58
N GLY A 192 -3.11 30.94 -36.19
CA GLY A 192 -2.84 29.65 -35.56
C GLY A 192 -4.11 28.88 -35.20
N GLN A 193 -3.95 27.75 -34.54
CA GLN A 193 -5.04 26.87 -34.10
C GLN A 193 -4.87 26.47 -32.65
N VAL A 194 -5.99 26.25 -31.95
CA VAL A 194 -6.01 25.79 -30.57
C VAL A 194 -6.65 24.41 -30.48
N HIS A 195 -6.00 23.54 -29.72
CA HIS A 195 -6.49 22.21 -29.39
C HIS A 195 -7.27 22.25 -28.08
N VAL A 196 -8.56 21.91 -28.16
CA VAL A 196 -9.48 21.98 -27.03
C VAL A 196 -10.24 20.66 -26.89
N THR A 197 -10.37 20.19 -25.66
CA THR A 197 -11.29 19.09 -25.30
C THR A 197 -12.47 19.68 -24.55
N MET A 198 -13.69 19.34 -24.96
CA MET A 198 -14.91 19.92 -24.41
C MET A 198 -15.91 18.82 -24.07
N SER A 199 -16.65 18.96 -22.97
CA SER A 199 -17.76 18.07 -22.62
C SER A 199 -18.92 18.86 -22.02
N PHE A 200 -20.15 18.49 -22.37
CA PHE A 200 -21.35 19.15 -21.86
C PHE A 200 -22.28 18.14 -21.21
N GLU A 201 -22.42 18.24 -19.89
CA GLU A 201 -23.28 17.39 -19.08
C GLU A 201 -24.55 18.16 -18.75
N TYR A 202 -25.70 17.69 -19.25
CA TYR A 202 -26.98 18.41 -19.10
C TYR A 202 -28.16 17.52 -18.71
N ASP A 203 -28.06 16.21 -18.92
CA ASP A 203 -29.12 15.24 -18.62
C ASP A 203 -28.49 14.00 -17.97
N VAL A 204 -28.61 13.97 -16.65
CA VAL A 204 -28.08 12.92 -15.78
C VAL A 204 -28.75 11.58 -16.07
N VAL A 205 -30.04 11.57 -16.41
CA VAL A 205 -30.76 10.32 -16.67
C VAL A 205 -30.25 9.66 -17.94
N THR A 206 -30.15 10.40 -19.05
CA THR A 206 -29.65 9.81 -20.32
C THR A 206 -28.19 9.39 -20.22
N ARG A 207 -27.36 10.12 -19.46
CA ARG A 207 -25.98 9.73 -19.18
C ARG A 207 -25.90 8.42 -18.41
N LEU A 208 -26.66 8.29 -17.33
CA LEU A 208 -26.70 7.06 -16.53
C LEU A 208 -27.27 5.88 -17.35
N GLU A 209 -28.26 6.12 -18.21
CA GLU A 209 -28.80 5.10 -19.12
C GLU A 209 -27.73 4.56 -20.07
N ARG A 210 -26.90 5.43 -20.68
CA ARG A 210 -25.79 4.99 -21.52
C ARG A 210 -24.71 4.26 -20.74
N SER A 211 -24.37 4.74 -19.54
CA SER A 211 -23.40 4.06 -18.67
C SER A 211 -23.86 2.65 -18.30
N VAL A 212 -25.13 2.48 -17.92
CA VAL A 212 -25.72 1.17 -17.63
C VAL A 212 -25.72 0.29 -18.88
N ALA A 213 -26.07 0.82 -20.05
CA ALA A 213 -26.03 0.07 -21.30
C ALA A 213 -24.62 -0.43 -21.65
N ALA A 214 -23.59 0.42 -21.45
CA ALA A 214 -22.19 0.05 -21.67
C ALA A 214 -21.73 -1.07 -20.70
N LEU A 215 -22.09 -0.96 -19.41
CA LEU A 215 -21.78 -1.99 -18.41
C LEU A 215 -22.49 -3.32 -18.71
N ILE A 216 -23.73 -3.28 -19.19
CA ILE A 216 -24.46 -4.48 -19.63
C ILE A 216 -23.74 -5.14 -20.81
N ALA A 217 -23.39 -4.37 -21.85
CA ALA A 217 -22.69 -4.90 -23.01
C ALA A 217 -21.33 -5.50 -22.63
N GLN A 218 -20.58 -4.86 -21.73
CA GLN A 218 -19.32 -5.37 -21.21
C GLN A 218 -19.52 -6.67 -20.41
N LYS A 219 -20.59 -6.77 -19.62
CA LYS A 219 -20.96 -7.99 -18.89
C LYS A 219 -21.24 -9.14 -19.83
N GLU A 220 -22.08 -8.91 -20.84
CA GLU A 220 -22.43 -9.91 -21.85
C GLU A 220 -21.19 -10.38 -22.60
N HIS A 221 -20.29 -9.46 -22.95
CA HIS A 221 -19.02 -9.79 -23.58
C HIS A 221 -18.16 -10.71 -22.71
N LEU A 222 -17.94 -10.35 -21.43
CA LEU A 222 -17.14 -11.17 -20.51
C LEU A 222 -17.80 -12.52 -20.22
N GLN A 223 -19.13 -12.59 -20.12
CA GLN A 223 -19.84 -13.85 -19.95
C GLN A 223 -19.74 -14.74 -21.19
N ALA A 224 -19.80 -14.16 -22.40
CA ALA A 224 -19.56 -14.90 -23.64
C ALA A 224 -18.13 -15.45 -23.70
N GLN A 225 -17.15 -14.64 -23.29
CA GLN A 225 -15.74 -15.07 -23.18
C GLN A 225 -15.55 -16.20 -22.15
N ALA A 226 -16.18 -16.10 -20.98
CA ALA A 226 -16.11 -17.15 -19.96
C ALA A 226 -16.72 -18.47 -20.46
N ARG A 227 -17.87 -18.41 -21.16
CA ARG A 227 -18.48 -19.60 -21.77
C ARG A 227 -17.57 -20.25 -22.82
N LEU A 228 -16.89 -19.45 -23.64
CA LEU A 228 -15.93 -19.96 -24.62
C LEU A 228 -14.73 -20.64 -23.92
N TYR A 229 -14.24 -20.07 -22.82
CA TYR A 229 -13.21 -20.71 -22.00
C TYR A 229 -13.69 -22.04 -21.41
N ASP A 230 -14.88 -22.08 -20.80
CA ASP A 230 -15.43 -23.31 -20.20
C ASP A 230 -15.61 -24.45 -21.22
N LEU A 231 -15.94 -24.12 -22.47
CA LEU A 231 -16.07 -25.08 -23.55
C LEU A 231 -14.72 -25.58 -24.08
N THR A 232 -13.69 -24.73 -24.08
CA THR A 232 -12.39 -25.03 -24.70
C THR A 232 -11.36 -25.56 -23.71
N ALA A 233 -11.45 -25.21 -22.42
CA ALA A 233 -10.55 -25.65 -21.37
C ALA A 233 -10.47 -27.19 -21.21
N PRO A 234 -11.58 -27.96 -21.29
CA PRO A 234 -11.52 -29.43 -21.20
C PRO A 234 -10.88 -30.12 -22.42
N LEU A 235 -10.86 -29.45 -23.58
CA LEU A 235 -10.26 -30.00 -24.82
C LEU A 235 -8.73 -30.03 -24.74
N VAL A 236 -8.15 -29.26 -23.81
CA VAL A 236 -6.71 -29.19 -23.59
C VAL A 236 -6.30 -30.19 -22.51
N ASN A 237 -6.30 -31.47 -22.88
CA ASN A 237 -5.74 -32.52 -22.03
C ASN A 237 -4.21 -32.53 -22.13
N ALA A 238 -3.52 -31.83 -21.22
CA ALA A 238 -2.08 -32.00 -21.01
C ALA A 238 -1.82 -32.62 -19.62
N SER A 239 -1.03 -33.69 -19.59
CA SER A 239 -0.57 -34.41 -18.39
C SER A 239 0.32 -33.57 -17.45
N ALA A 240 0.64 -32.33 -17.83
CA ALA A 240 1.31 -31.35 -16.99
C ALA A 240 0.38 -30.16 -16.75
N ARG A 241 -0.11 -30.02 -15.52
CA ARG A 241 -0.85 -28.83 -15.07
C ARG A 241 0.13 -27.67 -14.86
N HIS A 242 0.61 -27.08 -15.95
CA HIS A 242 1.30 -25.80 -15.91
C HIS A 242 0.73 -24.88 -17.01
N PRO A 243 0.18 -23.70 -16.65
CA PRO A 243 -0.43 -22.76 -17.62
C PRO A 243 0.50 -22.29 -18.75
N ALA A 244 1.82 -22.46 -18.60
CA ALA A 244 2.82 -22.10 -19.62
C ALA A 244 3.22 -23.25 -20.58
N ALA A 245 2.63 -24.44 -20.49
CA ALA A 245 3.02 -25.61 -21.30
C ALA A 245 2.33 -25.71 -22.67
N PHE A 246 1.56 -24.70 -23.06
CA PHE A 246 0.67 -24.80 -24.20
C PHE A 246 1.28 -24.17 -25.46
N GLY A 247 2.22 -24.89 -26.06
CA GLY A 247 2.72 -24.62 -27.42
C GLY A 247 1.69 -24.95 -28.51
N ALA A 248 2.13 -25.49 -29.65
CA ALA A 248 1.30 -25.77 -30.84
C ALA A 248 0.03 -26.63 -30.60
N ALA A 249 -0.05 -27.34 -29.48
CA ALA A 249 -1.22 -28.11 -29.07
C ALA A 249 -2.43 -27.25 -28.65
N ALA A 250 -2.22 -26.06 -28.04
CA ALA A 250 -3.34 -25.17 -27.69
C ALA A 250 -3.92 -24.43 -28.90
N THR A 251 -3.09 -24.10 -29.89
CA THR A 251 -3.55 -23.56 -31.17
C THR A 251 -4.37 -24.59 -31.96
N GLY A 252 -4.02 -25.87 -31.89
CA GLY A 252 -4.82 -26.95 -32.49
C GLY A 252 -6.15 -27.25 -31.75
N ALA A 253 -6.22 -26.99 -30.45
CA ALA A 253 -7.41 -27.21 -29.62
C ALA A 253 -8.34 -25.98 -29.51
N GLY A 254 -7.94 -24.83 -30.05
CA GLY A 254 -8.75 -23.60 -30.01
C GLY A 254 -8.98 -23.04 -28.60
N LEU A 255 -8.02 -23.21 -27.68
CA LEU A 255 -8.15 -22.73 -26.30
C LEU A 255 -8.27 -21.20 -26.27
N TYR A 256 -9.37 -20.70 -25.72
CA TYR A 256 -9.62 -19.27 -25.61
C TYR A 256 -9.51 -18.82 -24.16
N ILE A 257 -8.54 -17.96 -23.82
CA ILE A 257 -8.48 -17.28 -22.51
C ILE A 257 -9.12 -15.89 -22.66
N PRO A 258 -10.03 -15.50 -21.76
CA PRO A 258 -10.66 -14.18 -21.78
C PRO A 258 -9.61 -13.06 -21.90
N GLY A 259 -9.74 -12.22 -22.95
CA GLY A 259 -8.83 -11.10 -23.22
C GLY A 259 -7.57 -11.43 -24.03
N HIS A 260 -7.31 -12.69 -24.42
CA HIS A 260 -6.13 -13.05 -25.21
C HIS A 260 -6.45 -14.02 -26.36
N VAL A 261 -5.94 -13.70 -27.56
CA VAL A 261 -5.91 -14.63 -28.70
C VAL A 261 -4.52 -15.26 -28.74
N PHE A 262 -4.43 -16.58 -28.57
CA PHE A 262 -3.16 -17.29 -28.70
C PHE A 262 -2.69 -17.27 -30.15
N THR A 263 -1.52 -16.68 -30.37
CA THR A 263 -0.76 -16.85 -31.60
C THR A 263 0.51 -17.62 -31.26
N PRO A 264 1.02 -18.48 -32.16
CA PRO A 264 2.19 -19.31 -31.89
C PRO A 264 3.47 -18.50 -31.61
N GLU A 265 3.47 -17.21 -31.94
CA GLU A 265 4.61 -16.29 -31.80
C GLU A 265 4.53 -15.38 -30.56
N VAL A 266 3.38 -15.31 -29.88
CA VAL A 266 3.18 -14.42 -28.73
C VAL A 266 3.22 -15.22 -27.42
N PHE A 267 4.32 -15.08 -26.68
CA PHE A 267 4.44 -15.61 -25.33
C PHE A 267 3.51 -14.83 -24.37
N HIS A 268 2.77 -15.57 -23.53
CA HIS A 268 1.89 -14.99 -22.52
C HIS A 268 2.68 -14.09 -21.54
N PRO A 269 2.14 -12.95 -21.05
CA PRO A 269 2.84 -12.07 -20.10
C PRO A 269 3.17 -12.73 -18.75
N ALA A 270 2.46 -13.80 -18.38
CA ALA A 270 2.82 -14.67 -17.24
C ALA A 270 3.78 -15.82 -17.58
N ALA A 271 4.20 -15.98 -18.84
CA ALA A 271 5.15 -17.02 -19.26
C ALA A 271 6.61 -16.66 -18.95
N VAL A 272 6.92 -15.39 -18.66
CA VAL A 272 8.29 -14.95 -18.32
C VAL A 272 8.27 -13.93 -17.17
N ALA A 273 7.57 -14.26 -16.09
CA ALA A 273 7.94 -13.71 -14.80
C ALA A 273 8.49 -14.89 -13.99
N ARG A 274 9.81 -14.94 -13.76
CA ARG A 274 10.28 -15.78 -12.66
C ARG A 274 9.54 -15.28 -11.43
N THR A 275 8.97 -16.20 -10.66
CA THR A 275 8.35 -15.85 -9.38
C THR A 275 9.37 -15.03 -8.59
N PRO A 276 9.04 -13.79 -8.18
CA PRO A 276 9.98 -12.96 -7.45
C PRO A 276 10.51 -13.72 -6.23
N LEU A 277 11.82 -13.63 -6.02
CA LEU A 277 12.46 -14.23 -4.85
C LEU A 277 11.84 -13.62 -3.60
N ALA A 278 11.37 -14.48 -2.69
CA ALA A 278 10.67 -14.04 -1.50
C ALA A 278 11.55 -13.13 -0.64
N ASP A 279 10.91 -12.18 0.05
CA ASP A 279 11.57 -11.31 1.01
C ASP A 279 12.29 -12.15 2.08
N GLY A 280 13.56 -11.84 2.34
CA GLY A 280 14.45 -12.59 3.24
C GLY A 280 15.28 -13.69 2.57
N THR A 281 15.11 -13.94 1.27
CA THR A 281 15.91 -14.97 0.55
C THR A 281 17.37 -14.54 0.42
N LYS A 282 18.31 -15.45 0.67
CA LYS A 282 19.75 -15.23 0.45
C LYS A 282 20.07 -15.36 -1.03
N VAL A 283 20.75 -14.36 -1.58
CA VAL A 283 21.02 -14.25 -3.01
C VAL A 283 22.48 -13.93 -3.28
N VAL A 284 22.98 -14.35 -4.43
CA VAL A 284 24.27 -13.93 -4.97
C VAL A 284 24.02 -12.84 -6.00
N THR A 285 24.79 -11.77 -5.89
CA THR A 285 24.73 -10.61 -6.77
C THR A 285 26.14 -10.33 -7.30
N PRO A 286 26.30 -9.55 -8.38
CA PRO A 286 27.61 -9.09 -8.86
C PRO A 286 28.46 -8.38 -7.80
N PHE A 287 27.82 -7.84 -6.76
CA PHE A 287 28.46 -7.12 -5.66
C PHE A 287 28.71 -7.99 -4.41
N GLY A 288 28.50 -9.30 -4.53
CA GLY A 288 28.67 -10.27 -3.45
C GLY A 288 27.35 -10.87 -2.97
N GLN A 289 27.42 -11.58 -1.84
CA GLN A 289 26.23 -12.18 -1.23
C GLN A 289 25.34 -11.11 -0.61
N GLY A 290 24.03 -11.31 -0.65
CA GLY A 290 23.06 -10.39 -0.07
C GLY A 290 21.77 -11.10 0.36
N THR A 291 20.85 -10.33 0.92
CA THR A 291 19.51 -10.80 1.30
C THR A 291 18.46 -9.89 0.69
N VAL A 292 17.48 -10.48 0.01
CA VAL A 292 16.36 -9.71 -0.56
C VAL A 292 15.56 -9.08 0.59
N VAL A 293 15.36 -7.78 0.53
CA VAL A 293 14.54 -7.02 1.48
C VAL A 293 13.12 -6.88 0.95
N THR A 294 13.00 -6.50 -0.33
CA THR A 294 11.71 -6.36 -1.01
C THR A 294 11.89 -6.37 -2.53
N PHE A 295 10.89 -6.86 -3.25
CA PHE A 295 10.78 -6.72 -4.69
C PHE A 295 9.80 -5.60 -5.05
N ARG A 296 10.26 -4.62 -5.83
CA ARG A 296 9.40 -3.52 -6.30
C ARG A 296 8.77 -3.88 -7.63
N GLU A 297 7.49 -4.27 -7.61
CA GLU A 297 6.73 -4.70 -8.80
C GLU A 297 6.66 -3.62 -9.89
N SER A 298 6.50 -2.34 -9.52
CA SER A 298 6.40 -1.22 -10.46
C SER A 298 7.66 -1.00 -11.32
N THR A 299 8.85 -1.34 -10.81
CA THR A 299 10.12 -1.11 -11.51
C THR A 299 10.90 -2.40 -11.78
N ARG A 300 10.38 -3.56 -11.39
CA ARG A 300 11.04 -4.88 -11.45
C ARG A 300 12.48 -4.87 -10.92
N MET A 301 12.68 -4.26 -9.75
CA MET A 301 13.99 -4.21 -9.08
C MET A 301 13.93 -4.83 -7.69
N TYR A 302 14.95 -5.61 -7.36
CA TYR A 302 15.20 -6.11 -6.01
C TYR A 302 15.94 -5.08 -5.17
N VAL A 303 15.45 -4.88 -3.96
CA VAL A 303 16.20 -4.19 -2.91
C VAL A 303 16.94 -5.27 -2.13
N VAL A 304 18.27 -5.35 -2.28
CA VAL A 304 19.10 -6.37 -1.65
C VAL A 304 20.00 -5.72 -0.60
N LEU A 305 19.98 -6.22 0.62
CA LEU A 305 20.94 -5.87 1.64
C LEU A 305 22.20 -6.71 1.45
N LEU A 306 23.31 -6.09 1.04
CA LEU A 306 24.58 -6.79 0.82
C LEU A 306 25.19 -7.24 2.16
N ALA A 307 25.84 -8.40 2.13
CA ALA A 307 26.64 -8.89 3.24
C ALA A 307 27.81 -7.94 3.52
N ALA A 308 28.20 -7.84 4.79
CA ALA A 308 29.33 -7.01 5.16
C ALA A 308 30.62 -7.55 4.53
N ALA A 309 31.41 -6.67 3.93
CA ALA A 309 32.73 -7.03 3.41
C ALA A 309 33.64 -7.55 4.56
N PRO A 310 34.64 -8.39 4.27
CA PRO A 310 35.56 -8.90 5.28
C PRO A 310 36.21 -7.72 6.04
N GLY A 311 35.93 -7.61 7.34
CA GLY A 311 36.43 -6.53 8.21
C GLY A 311 35.41 -5.45 8.62
N GLN A 312 34.18 -5.48 8.11
CA GLN A 312 33.10 -4.57 8.52
C GLN A 312 32.11 -5.27 9.47
N VAL A 313 31.82 -4.65 10.62
CA VAL A 313 30.97 -5.24 11.68
C VAL A 313 29.47 -5.01 11.43
N LYS A 314 29.09 -4.06 10.56
CA LYS A 314 27.69 -3.70 10.28
C LYS A 314 27.30 -3.97 8.82
N ARG A 315 26.10 -4.52 8.63
CA ARG A 315 25.42 -4.66 7.33
C ARG A 315 24.86 -3.29 6.93
N SER A 316 25.57 -2.52 6.12
CA SER A 316 25.18 -1.13 5.85
C SER A 316 24.78 -0.81 4.41
N THR A 317 25.01 -1.71 3.45
CA THR A 317 24.85 -1.35 2.03
C THR A 317 23.61 -2.01 1.43
N ILE A 318 22.64 -1.18 1.04
CA ILE A 318 21.47 -1.58 0.26
C ILE A 318 21.77 -1.36 -1.22
N ALA A 319 21.56 -2.37 -2.04
CA ALA A 319 21.71 -2.33 -3.49
C ALA A 319 20.35 -2.50 -4.17
N TYR A 320 20.11 -1.70 -5.21
CA TYR A 320 18.94 -1.83 -6.08
C TYR A 320 19.39 -2.56 -7.35
N LEU A 321 18.91 -3.79 -7.53
CA LEU A 321 19.40 -4.71 -8.56
C LEU A 321 18.26 -5.14 -9.48
N ARG A 322 18.58 -5.31 -10.77
CA ARG A 322 17.66 -5.88 -11.74
C ARG A 322 17.48 -7.37 -11.51
N GLU A 323 16.37 -7.93 -11.97
CA GLU A 323 16.03 -9.35 -11.83
C GLU A 323 17.16 -10.28 -12.33
N ASP A 324 17.79 -9.96 -13.46
CA ASP A 324 18.88 -10.75 -14.05
C ASP A 324 20.19 -10.72 -13.23
N SER A 325 20.32 -9.76 -12.30
CA SER A 325 21.52 -9.56 -11.48
C SER A 325 21.41 -10.19 -10.09
N VAL A 326 20.34 -10.94 -9.83
CA VAL A 326 20.09 -11.60 -8.55
C VAL A 326 19.81 -13.07 -8.79
N ALA A 327 20.69 -13.93 -8.29
CA ALA A 327 20.55 -15.38 -8.36
C ALA A 327 20.39 -15.98 -6.96
N ASP A 328 19.71 -17.11 -6.85
CA ASP A 328 19.62 -17.85 -5.58
C ASP A 328 21.01 -18.21 -5.07
N ALA A 329 21.22 -18.06 -3.76
CA ALA A 329 22.43 -18.55 -3.15
C ALA A 329 22.47 -20.08 -3.25
N PRO A 330 23.59 -20.67 -3.71
CA PRO A 330 23.73 -22.12 -3.73
C PRO A 330 23.53 -22.66 -2.31
N VAL A 331 22.59 -23.60 -2.16
CA VAL A 331 22.30 -24.24 -0.88
C VAL A 331 23.57 -24.94 -0.42
N GLU A 332 24.17 -24.44 0.64
CA GLU A 332 25.40 -25.02 1.13
C GLU A 332 25.13 -26.45 1.65
N PRO A 333 25.95 -27.45 1.28
CA PRO A 333 25.68 -28.84 1.61
C PRO A 333 25.64 -29.07 3.13
N ARG A 334 24.63 -29.85 3.56
CA ARG A 334 24.36 -30.18 4.98
C ARG A 334 25.57 -30.78 5.70
N LEU A 335 26.38 -31.56 4.98
CA LEU A 335 27.53 -32.28 5.51
C LEU A 335 28.80 -31.70 4.87
N ARG A 336 29.54 -30.90 5.64
CA ARG A 336 30.81 -30.29 5.21
C ARG A 336 31.98 -30.87 5.98
N TYR A 337 33.16 -30.67 5.43
CA TYR A 337 34.43 -30.91 6.11
C TYR A 337 34.43 -30.26 7.51
N GLY A 338 34.81 -31.02 8.53
CA GLY A 338 34.98 -30.57 9.91
C GLY A 338 33.71 -30.48 10.75
N VAL A 339 32.52 -30.80 10.22
CA VAL A 339 31.27 -30.75 10.99
C VAL A 339 31.19 -31.93 11.96
N HIS A 340 30.87 -31.63 13.24
CA HIS A 340 30.58 -32.65 14.24
C HIS A 340 29.22 -33.31 13.99
N VAL A 341 29.22 -34.63 13.94
CA VAL A 341 28.06 -35.46 13.59
C VAL A 341 27.92 -36.61 14.57
N THR A 342 26.68 -37.01 14.80
CA THR A 342 26.33 -38.22 15.54
C THR A 342 26.03 -39.32 14.52
N THR A 343 26.66 -40.48 14.72
CA THR A 343 26.48 -41.68 13.90
C THR A 343 25.96 -42.82 14.79
N PRO A 344 25.42 -43.91 14.22
CA PRO A 344 25.00 -45.10 14.98
C PRO A 344 26.12 -45.70 15.85
N TYR A 345 27.38 -45.43 15.49
CA TYR A 345 28.55 -45.96 16.16
C TYR A 345 29.20 -44.94 17.12
N GLY A 346 28.61 -43.77 17.30
CA GLY A 346 29.09 -42.73 18.21
C GLY A 346 29.36 -41.39 17.52
N PRO A 347 29.89 -40.40 18.27
CA PRO A 347 30.21 -39.08 17.74
C PRO A 347 31.41 -39.15 16.79
N GLY A 348 31.43 -38.29 15.78
CA GLY A 348 32.54 -38.16 14.86
C GLY A 348 32.55 -36.82 14.14
N THR A 349 33.58 -36.60 13.34
CA THR A 349 33.75 -35.40 12.51
C THR A 349 33.77 -35.78 11.04
N VAL A 350 32.98 -35.10 10.21
CA VAL A 350 32.98 -35.32 8.76
C VAL A 350 34.31 -34.89 8.18
N ASP A 351 34.98 -35.79 7.47
CA ASP A 351 36.29 -35.55 6.87
C ASP A 351 36.21 -35.44 5.34
N SER A 352 35.26 -36.10 4.68
CA SER A 352 35.00 -35.83 3.25
C SER A 352 33.65 -36.44 2.83
N VAL A 353 33.00 -35.86 1.83
CA VAL A 353 31.84 -36.47 1.17
C VAL A 353 32.26 -36.85 -0.25
N ARG A 354 32.14 -38.14 -0.59
CA ARG A 354 32.50 -38.62 -1.93
C ARG A 354 31.39 -38.23 -2.92
N ALA A 355 31.76 -37.49 -3.97
CA ALA A 355 30.81 -36.90 -4.91
C ALA A 355 30.05 -37.92 -5.79
N SER A 356 30.58 -39.14 -5.96
CA SER A 356 30.02 -40.15 -6.86
C SER A 356 28.84 -40.93 -6.28
N ASP A 357 28.89 -41.23 -4.97
CA ASP A 357 27.94 -42.10 -4.26
C ASP A 357 27.35 -41.43 -3.01
N GLY A 358 27.79 -40.22 -2.67
CA GLY A 358 27.36 -39.48 -1.49
C GLY A 358 27.90 -40.02 -0.16
N VAL A 359 28.79 -41.02 -0.19
CA VAL A 359 29.30 -41.64 1.05
C VAL A 359 30.11 -40.64 1.86
N VAL A 360 29.76 -40.54 3.14
CA VAL A 360 30.34 -39.60 4.10
C VAL A 360 31.44 -40.31 4.87
N ARG A 361 32.68 -39.81 4.75
CA ARG A 361 33.80 -40.24 5.57
C ARG A 361 33.74 -39.49 6.89
N VAL A 362 33.56 -40.21 8.00
CA VAL A 362 33.49 -39.65 9.35
C VAL A 362 34.63 -40.20 10.19
N THR A 363 35.44 -39.34 10.77
CA THR A 363 36.50 -39.71 11.71
C THR A 363 35.91 -39.76 13.11
N SER A 364 35.93 -40.93 13.76
CA SER A 364 35.51 -41.12 15.15
C SER A 364 36.70 -41.57 16.01
N THR A 365 36.49 -41.68 17.32
CA THR A 365 37.52 -42.02 18.31
C THR A 365 38.13 -43.40 18.11
N PHE A 366 37.39 -44.33 17.48
CA PHE A 366 37.81 -45.72 17.25
C PHE A 366 38.15 -46.02 15.77
N GLY A 367 38.07 -45.04 14.87
CA GLY A 367 38.47 -45.20 13.47
C GLY A 367 37.72 -44.34 12.47
N THR A 368 38.01 -44.55 11.19
CA THR A 368 37.39 -43.86 10.06
C THR A 368 36.20 -44.67 9.53
N LEU A 369 35.01 -44.08 9.58
CA LEU A 369 33.76 -44.67 9.14
C LEU A 369 33.39 -44.16 7.74
N PHE A 370 32.81 -45.03 6.92
CA PHE A 370 32.20 -44.68 5.65
C PHE A 370 30.71 -44.94 5.75
N LEU A 371 29.93 -43.87 5.87
CA LEU A 371 28.50 -43.93 6.20
C LEU A 371 27.66 -43.36 5.06
N GLN A 372 26.43 -43.86 4.93
CA GLN A 372 25.45 -43.24 4.05
C GLN A 372 24.98 -41.91 4.65
N PRO A 373 24.62 -40.90 3.84
CA PRO A 373 24.15 -39.60 4.32
C PRO A 373 23.00 -39.65 5.32
N GLN A 374 22.15 -40.68 5.22
CA GLN A 374 21.01 -40.91 6.11
C GLN A 374 21.41 -41.33 7.53
N ASP A 375 22.58 -41.96 7.68
CA ASP A 375 23.09 -42.47 8.95
C ASP A 375 23.98 -41.43 9.68
N VAL A 376 24.08 -40.21 9.13
CA VAL A 376 24.87 -39.11 9.67
C VAL A 376 23.96 -37.94 10.04
N VAL A 377 23.80 -37.71 11.34
CA VAL A 377 22.95 -36.65 11.91
C VAL A 377 23.85 -35.55 12.46
N THR A 378 23.58 -34.28 12.17
CA THR A 378 24.35 -33.18 12.78
C THR A 378 23.96 -33.03 14.25
N VAL A 379 24.86 -32.52 15.09
CA VAL A 379 24.58 -32.35 16.53
C VAL A 379 23.39 -31.39 16.76
N ASP A 380 23.20 -30.42 15.86
CA ASP A 380 22.05 -29.50 15.89
C ASP A 380 20.74 -30.20 15.47
N ASP A 381 20.78 -31.10 14.48
CA ASP A 381 19.61 -31.88 14.05
C ASP A 381 19.18 -32.93 15.10
N ALA A 382 20.16 -33.51 15.82
CA ALA A 382 19.93 -34.50 16.88
C ALA A 382 19.21 -33.91 18.10
N ALA A 383 19.37 -32.60 18.35
CA ALA A 383 18.71 -31.89 19.44
C ALA A 383 17.34 -31.30 19.03
N SER A 384 17.05 -31.10 17.74
CA SER A 384 16.03 -30.13 17.33
C SER A 384 14.71 -30.63 16.71
N ALA A 385 14.53 -31.85 16.14
CA ALA A 385 13.33 -32.01 15.28
C ALA A 385 12.55 -33.34 15.26
N ALA A 386 13.15 -34.52 15.39
CA ALA A 386 12.46 -35.74 14.89
C ALA A 386 11.87 -36.72 15.93
N SER A 387 12.17 -36.63 17.23
CA SER A 387 11.68 -37.65 18.19
C SER A 387 10.49 -37.25 19.05
N MET A 388 10.16 -35.96 19.16
CA MET A 388 9.06 -35.54 20.04
C MET A 388 7.71 -35.67 19.33
N THR A 389 6.79 -36.43 19.90
CA THR A 389 5.41 -36.50 19.43
C THR A 389 4.69 -35.15 19.65
N ASN A 390 3.57 -34.92 18.96
CA ASN A 390 2.77 -33.70 19.17
C ASN A 390 2.39 -33.49 20.65
N LYS A 391 2.08 -34.58 21.35
CA LYS A 391 1.77 -34.56 22.78
C LYS A 391 2.97 -34.10 23.61
N GLU A 392 4.15 -34.67 23.38
CA GLU A 392 5.37 -34.29 24.10
C GLU A 392 5.77 -32.84 23.84
N ARG A 393 5.60 -32.34 22.60
CA ARG A 393 5.82 -30.93 22.27
C ARG A 393 4.87 -30.01 23.03
N ILE A 394 3.60 -30.37 23.12
CA ILE A 394 2.59 -29.60 23.86
C ILE A 394 2.88 -29.62 25.36
N ASP A 395 3.20 -30.78 25.93
CA ASP A 395 3.53 -30.92 27.36
C ASP A 395 4.80 -30.12 27.71
N ALA A 396 5.83 -30.18 26.86
CA ALA A 396 7.05 -29.36 27.01
C ALA A 396 6.75 -27.86 26.90
N ALA A 397 5.89 -27.45 25.98
CA ALA A 397 5.48 -26.05 25.86
C ALA A 397 4.72 -25.56 27.09
N VAL A 398 3.82 -26.39 27.65
CA VAL A 398 3.07 -26.06 28.87
C VAL A 398 4.02 -25.94 30.07
N ALA A 399 4.98 -26.87 30.22
CA ALA A 399 5.99 -26.80 31.28
C ALA A 399 6.83 -25.52 31.19
N LYS A 400 7.30 -25.15 29.99
CA LYS A 400 8.03 -23.89 29.80
C LYS A 400 7.16 -22.65 30.05
N SER A 401 5.88 -22.70 29.74
CA SER A 401 4.94 -21.62 30.08
C SER A 401 4.78 -21.46 31.60
N THR A 402 4.75 -22.57 32.36
CA THR A 402 4.69 -22.52 33.83
C THR A 402 5.99 -22.05 34.46
N ASP A 403 7.14 -22.47 33.93
CA ASP A 403 8.45 -21.99 34.36
C ASP A 403 8.58 -20.48 34.15
N GLY A 404 8.11 -19.99 32.99
CA GLY A 404 8.06 -18.54 32.70
C GLY A 404 7.16 -17.77 33.67
N ASN A 405 6.05 -18.36 34.12
CA ASN A 405 5.19 -17.73 35.13
C ASN A 405 5.89 -17.68 36.51
N ALA A 406 6.67 -18.69 36.88
CA ALA A 406 7.46 -18.70 38.10
C ALA A 406 8.56 -17.63 38.05
N ALA A 407 9.32 -17.57 36.96
CA ALA A 407 10.35 -16.55 36.73
C ALA A 407 9.76 -15.12 36.74
N PHE A 408 8.58 -14.91 36.12
CA PHE A 408 7.89 -13.62 36.13
C PHE A 408 7.48 -13.19 37.55
N LYS A 409 7.04 -14.13 38.39
CA LYS A 409 6.71 -13.85 39.80
C LYS A 409 7.94 -13.54 40.64
N ALA A 410 9.08 -14.15 40.31
CA ALA A 410 10.38 -13.85 40.91
C ALA A 410 11.02 -12.56 40.37
N ASP A 411 10.31 -11.81 39.51
CA ASP A 411 10.79 -10.62 38.80
C ASP A 411 12.06 -10.85 37.94
N ALA A 412 12.40 -12.11 37.66
CA ALA A 412 13.43 -12.52 36.72
C ALA A 412 12.91 -12.40 35.29
N LEU A 413 12.82 -11.16 34.77
CA LEU A 413 12.15 -10.85 33.51
C LEU A 413 12.85 -11.45 32.28
N ASP A 414 14.17 -11.56 32.29
CA ASP A 414 14.94 -12.19 31.19
C ASP A 414 14.66 -13.69 31.09
N ASP A 415 14.69 -14.39 32.22
CA ASP A 415 14.38 -15.82 32.30
C ASP A 415 12.90 -16.11 31.96
N ALA A 416 12.01 -15.21 32.35
CA ALA A 416 10.61 -15.31 31.95
C ALA A 416 10.45 -15.19 30.43
N VAL A 417 11.12 -14.22 29.80
CA VAL A 417 11.09 -14.01 28.35
C VAL A 417 11.64 -15.24 27.61
N THR A 418 12.78 -15.80 28.05
CA THR A 418 13.37 -16.97 27.41
C THR A 418 12.46 -18.20 27.52
N CYS A 419 11.87 -18.44 28.68
CA CYS A 419 10.91 -19.53 28.87
C CYS A 419 9.65 -19.37 27.99
N TYR A 420 9.08 -18.18 27.87
CA TYR A 420 7.93 -17.96 26.97
C TYR A 420 8.29 -18.12 25.50
N LEU A 421 9.46 -17.67 25.06
CA LEU A 421 9.93 -17.86 23.68
C LEU A 421 10.21 -19.34 23.38
N ALA A 422 10.83 -20.06 24.32
CA ALA A 422 11.03 -21.51 24.20
C ALA A 422 9.68 -22.26 24.11
N SER A 423 8.69 -21.89 24.93
CA SER A 423 7.34 -22.43 24.85
C SER A 423 6.72 -22.23 23.46
N LEU A 424 6.79 -21.01 22.91
CA LEU A 424 6.29 -20.70 21.56
C LEU A 424 7.04 -21.48 20.47
N SER A 425 8.35 -21.71 20.65
CA SER A 425 9.16 -22.51 19.72
C SER A 425 8.66 -23.96 19.65
N PHE A 426 8.36 -24.59 20.78
CA PHE A 426 7.80 -25.94 20.79
C PHE A 426 6.43 -25.99 20.10
N LEU A 427 5.57 -24.99 20.33
CA LEU A 427 4.24 -24.92 19.72
C LEU A 427 4.29 -24.70 18.19
N LYS A 428 5.32 -24.00 17.69
CA LYS A 428 5.53 -23.79 16.24
C LYS A 428 5.76 -25.10 15.48
N HIS A 429 6.36 -26.10 16.14
CA HIS A 429 6.69 -27.40 15.55
C HIS A 429 5.63 -28.49 15.79
N VAL A 430 4.49 -28.14 16.38
CA VAL A 430 3.34 -29.07 16.49
C VAL A 430 2.71 -29.21 15.10
N ASP A 431 2.62 -30.44 14.60
CA ASP A 431 1.92 -30.73 13.35
C ASP A 431 0.41 -30.48 13.56
N GLN A 432 -0.08 -29.46 12.88
CA GLN A 432 -1.43 -28.96 13.05
C GLN A 432 -2.46 -29.78 12.27
N ASP A 433 -2.06 -30.54 11.25
CA ASP A 433 -2.97 -31.40 10.50
C ASP A 433 -3.22 -32.72 11.25
N ALA A 434 -2.19 -33.23 11.93
CA ALA A 434 -2.29 -34.41 12.80
C ALA A 434 -2.87 -34.11 14.20
N ALA A 435 -2.89 -32.84 14.64
CA ALA A 435 -3.36 -32.47 15.98
C ALA A 435 -4.89 -32.57 16.13
N THR A 436 -5.33 -33.16 17.24
CA THR A 436 -6.74 -33.24 17.65
C THR A 436 -7.29 -31.85 18.03
N HIS A 437 -8.61 -31.69 18.00
CA HIS A 437 -9.25 -30.43 18.45
C HIS A 437 -8.92 -30.07 19.91
N LYS A 438 -8.69 -31.08 20.76
CA LYS A 438 -8.25 -30.90 22.15
C LYS A 438 -6.83 -30.33 22.20
N GLU A 439 -5.90 -30.92 21.46
CA GLU A 439 -4.52 -30.44 21.35
C GLU A 439 -4.44 -29.03 20.78
N LYS A 440 -5.21 -28.74 19.73
CA LYS A 440 -5.33 -27.39 19.16
C LYS A 440 -5.83 -26.36 20.18
N ALA A 441 -6.81 -26.73 21.01
CA ALA A 441 -7.30 -25.86 22.08
C ALA A 441 -6.20 -25.55 23.12
N VAL A 442 -5.41 -26.55 23.51
CA VAL A 442 -4.28 -26.38 24.44
C VAL A 442 -3.17 -25.52 23.82
N VAL A 443 -2.86 -25.74 22.54
CA VAL A 443 -1.87 -24.94 21.78
C VAL A 443 -2.30 -23.47 21.76
N LEU A 444 -3.52 -23.16 21.33
CA LEU A 444 -4.02 -21.79 21.26
C LEU A 444 -4.08 -21.12 22.64
N GLN A 445 -4.57 -21.84 23.66
CA GLN A 445 -4.59 -21.35 25.04
C GLN A 445 -3.17 -20.97 25.51
N THR A 446 -2.20 -21.84 25.29
CA THR A 446 -0.82 -21.65 25.75
C THR A 446 -0.16 -20.51 24.98
N MET A 447 -0.41 -20.41 23.68
CA MET A 447 0.11 -19.35 22.81
C MET A 447 -0.39 -17.96 23.20
N ILE A 448 -1.71 -17.81 23.42
CA ILE A 448 -2.30 -16.53 23.87
C ILE A 448 -1.72 -16.12 25.21
N ARG A 449 -1.60 -17.07 26.17
CA ARG A 449 -1.03 -16.80 27.49
C ARG A 449 0.43 -16.37 27.39
N CYS A 450 1.24 -17.06 26.58
CA CYS A 450 2.64 -16.72 26.38
C CYS A 450 2.81 -15.34 25.75
N HIS A 451 2.04 -14.99 24.71
CA HIS A 451 2.12 -13.67 24.10
C HIS A 451 1.67 -12.55 25.04
N LEU A 452 0.60 -12.75 25.80
CA LEU A 452 0.17 -11.79 26.82
C LEU A 452 1.27 -11.59 27.87
N ASN A 453 1.81 -12.67 28.44
CA ASN A 453 2.82 -12.59 29.49
C ASN A 453 4.16 -12.05 28.98
N LEU A 454 4.56 -12.40 27.76
CA LEU A 454 5.71 -11.83 27.07
C LEU A 454 5.57 -10.31 26.93
N ALA A 455 4.40 -9.82 26.48
CA ALA A 455 4.13 -8.40 26.40
C ALA A 455 4.23 -7.70 27.77
N ALA A 456 3.76 -8.33 28.85
CA ALA A 456 3.91 -7.79 30.20
C ALA A 456 5.38 -7.68 30.63
N CYS A 457 6.20 -8.70 30.34
CA CYS A 457 7.64 -8.66 30.62
C CYS A 457 8.32 -7.54 29.82
N LYS A 458 8.00 -7.41 28.53
CA LYS A 458 8.57 -6.41 27.63
C LYS A 458 8.16 -4.98 28.01
N LEU A 459 6.93 -4.76 28.45
CA LEU A 459 6.48 -3.48 28.99
C LEU A 459 7.25 -3.09 30.27
N LYS A 460 7.44 -4.03 31.20
CA LYS A 460 8.25 -3.78 32.42
C LYS A 460 9.71 -3.40 32.10
N ARG A 461 10.23 -3.83 30.95
CA ARG A 461 11.60 -3.54 30.49
C ARG A 461 11.70 -2.32 29.57
N ASN A 462 10.62 -1.56 29.39
CA ASN A 462 10.53 -0.46 28.41
C ASN A 462 10.87 -0.88 26.97
N GLN A 463 10.72 -2.17 26.64
CA GLN A 463 10.87 -2.69 25.29
C GLN A 463 9.52 -2.61 24.57
N HIS A 464 9.10 -1.38 24.26
CA HIS A 464 7.75 -1.10 23.77
C HIS A 464 7.50 -1.76 22.41
N ALA A 465 8.49 -1.81 21.51
CA ALA A 465 8.33 -2.40 20.16
C ALA A 465 8.00 -3.89 20.22
N ASP A 466 8.77 -4.65 21.00
CA ASP A 466 8.54 -6.07 21.21
C ASP A 466 7.20 -6.35 21.91
N ALA A 467 6.82 -5.49 22.86
CA ALA A 467 5.53 -5.58 23.53
C ALA A 467 4.36 -5.37 22.56
N TRP A 468 4.47 -4.39 21.66
CA TRP A 468 3.49 -4.15 20.60
C TRP A 468 3.32 -5.36 19.70
N THR A 469 4.43 -5.95 19.23
CA THR A 469 4.41 -7.16 18.38
C THR A 469 3.74 -8.33 19.11
N ALA A 470 4.14 -8.60 20.36
CA ALA A 470 3.55 -9.68 21.15
C ALA A 470 2.04 -9.49 21.36
N CYS A 471 1.57 -8.27 21.63
CA CYS A 471 0.15 -7.99 21.76
C CYS A 471 -0.61 -8.12 20.43
N SER A 472 -0.04 -7.65 19.32
CA SER A 472 -0.66 -7.77 17.99
C SER A 472 -0.86 -9.24 17.59
N ASN A 473 0.12 -10.10 17.88
CA ASN A 473 -0.01 -11.55 17.66
C ASN A 473 -1.13 -12.16 18.52
N ALA A 474 -1.20 -11.80 19.81
CA ALA A 474 -2.29 -12.25 20.68
C ALA A 474 -3.67 -11.80 20.15
N ILE A 475 -3.79 -10.56 19.68
CA ILE A 475 -5.04 -10.02 19.11
C ILE A 475 -5.44 -10.77 17.85
N SER A 476 -4.50 -11.08 16.95
CA SER A 476 -4.77 -11.84 15.72
C SER A 476 -5.34 -13.23 16.04
N ILE A 477 -4.74 -13.96 16.98
CA ILE A 477 -5.23 -15.28 17.41
C ILE A 477 -6.62 -15.16 18.05
N LEU A 478 -6.82 -14.17 18.92
CA LEU A 478 -8.10 -13.93 19.60
C LEU A 478 -9.20 -13.52 18.61
N GLN A 479 -8.88 -12.77 17.58
CA GLN A 479 -9.83 -12.40 16.54
C GLN A 479 -10.26 -13.62 15.73
N ALA A 480 -9.33 -14.49 15.34
CA ALA A 480 -9.66 -15.73 14.65
C ALA A 480 -10.55 -16.67 15.50
N LEU A 481 -10.38 -16.64 16.83
CA LEU A 481 -11.28 -17.34 17.76
C LEU A 481 -12.67 -16.71 17.83
N VAL A 482 -12.80 -15.37 17.78
CA VAL A 482 -14.09 -14.68 17.73
C VAL A 482 -14.85 -15.01 16.45
N GLU A 483 -14.15 -15.05 15.31
CA GLU A 483 -14.73 -15.43 14.02
C GLU A 483 -15.22 -16.89 13.99
N ASN A 484 -14.65 -17.75 14.85
CA ASN A 484 -15.02 -19.17 15.00
C ASN A 484 -15.55 -19.48 16.41
N ARG A 485 -16.39 -18.59 16.97
CA ARG A 485 -16.92 -18.69 18.34
C ARG A 485 -17.60 -20.03 18.63
N ASP A 486 -18.37 -20.55 17.66
CA ASP A 486 -19.11 -21.82 17.78
C ASP A 486 -18.30 -23.04 17.29
N GLY A 487 -17.00 -22.87 17.03
CA GLY A 487 -16.13 -23.94 16.53
C GLY A 487 -15.81 -25.02 17.57
N LYS A 488 -15.49 -26.24 17.09
CA LYS A 488 -15.09 -27.38 17.94
C LYS A 488 -13.92 -27.04 18.88
N VAL A 489 -12.97 -26.21 18.43
CA VAL A 489 -11.81 -25.80 19.23
C VAL A 489 -12.22 -24.83 20.36
N ALA A 490 -13.12 -23.87 20.09
CA ALA A 490 -13.66 -22.97 21.10
C ALA A 490 -14.48 -23.74 22.17
N ALA A 491 -15.27 -24.73 21.74
CA ALA A 491 -15.97 -25.62 22.67
C ALA A 491 -15.00 -26.44 23.56
N TRP A 492 -13.88 -26.92 23.00
CA TRP A 492 -12.83 -27.59 23.77
C TRP A 492 -12.12 -26.64 24.74
N MET A 493 -11.89 -25.37 24.37
CA MET A 493 -11.36 -24.36 25.28
C MET A 493 -12.27 -24.16 26.50
N GLY A 494 -13.60 -24.18 26.32
CA GLY A 494 -14.57 -24.19 27.43
C GLY A 494 -14.44 -25.42 28.33
N ARG A 495 -14.28 -26.62 27.73
CA ARG A 495 -14.07 -27.88 28.48
C ARG A 495 -12.75 -27.92 29.25
N LEU A 496 -11.74 -27.16 28.82
CA LEU A 496 -10.47 -26.98 29.53
C LEU A 496 -10.58 -26.00 30.71
N GLY A 497 -11.79 -25.56 31.07
CA GLY A 497 -12.06 -24.73 32.25
C GLY A 497 -11.93 -23.23 32.01
N MET A 498 -11.80 -22.78 30.74
CA MET A 498 -11.82 -21.36 30.42
C MET A 498 -13.25 -20.86 30.26
N THR A 499 -13.57 -19.75 30.92
CA THR A 499 -14.88 -19.13 30.76
C THR A 499 -14.97 -18.37 29.44
N GLU A 500 -16.17 -18.29 28.89
CA GLU A 500 -16.43 -17.51 27.67
C GLU A 500 -16.04 -16.02 27.86
N ALA A 501 -16.32 -15.48 29.05
CA ALA A 501 -15.91 -14.13 29.44
C ALA A 501 -14.37 -13.96 29.39
N GLN A 502 -13.61 -14.95 29.84
CA GLN A 502 -12.16 -14.89 29.83
C GLN A 502 -11.60 -14.87 28.39
N ILE A 503 -12.14 -15.72 27.51
CA ILE A 503 -11.66 -15.87 26.12
C ILE A 503 -12.03 -14.65 25.27
N PHE A 504 -13.28 -14.16 25.35
CA PHE A 504 -13.80 -13.17 24.41
C PHE A 504 -13.87 -11.74 24.96
N HIS A 505 -13.74 -11.55 26.28
CA HIS A 505 -13.74 -10.22 26.89
C HIS A 505 -12.41 -9.89 27.58
N GLU A 506 -11.97 -10.71 28.54
CA GLU A 506 -10.78 -10.37 29.33
C GLU A 506 -9.48 -10.41 28.54
N TRP A 507 -9.21 -11.50 27.81
CA TRP A 507 -7.97 -11.62 27.04
C TRP A 507 -7.85 -10.58 25.92
N PRO A 508 -8.90 -10.31 25.11
CA PRO A 508 -8.82 -9.28 24.08
C PRO A 508 -8.73 -7.88 24.66
N SER A 509 -9.33 -7.61 25.83
CA SER A 509 -9.18 -6.35 26.55
C SER A 509 -7.75 -6.19 27.10
N LYS A 510 -7.18 -7.22 27.75
CA LYS A 510 -5.80 -7.24 28.26
C LYS A 510 -4.77 -7.04 27.15
N ALA A 511 -4.94 -7.69 25.99
CA ALA A 511 -4.04 -7.55 24.85
C ALA A 511 -4.04 -6.12 24.29
N ARG A 512 -5.23 -5.52 24.10
CA ARG A 512 -5.39 -4.15 23.61
C ARG A 512 -4.89 -3.11 24.60
N PHE A 513 -5.16 -3.29 25.88
CA PHE A 513 -4.65 -2.38 26.92
C PHE A 513 -3.12 -2.37 26.97
N ARG A 514 -2.48 -3.55 26.90
CA ARG A 514 -1.00 -3.65 26.86
C ARG A 514 -0.42 -3.07 25.57
N ARG A 515 -1.07 -3.30 24.42
CA ARG A 515 -0.68 -2.70 23.14
C ARG A 515 -0.79 -1.17 23.17
N ALA A 516 -1.90 -0.65 23.67
CA ALA A 516 -2.09 0.79 23.84
C ALA A 516 -1.05 1.40 24.79
N THR A 517 -0.69 0.71 25.87
CA THR A 517 0.38 1.16 26.78
C THR A 517 1.73 1.24 26.06
N ALA A 518 2.04 0.28 25.18
CA ALA A 518 3.24 0.34 24.35
C ALA A 518 3.19 1.49 23.33
N LEU A 519 2.04 1.70 22.68
CA LEU A 519 1.84 2.75 21.68
C LEU A 519 1.94 4.16 22.27
N VAL A 520 1.37 4.37 23.46
CA VAL A 520 1.51 5.63 24.22
C VAL A 520 2.97 5.94 24.52
N ALA A 521 3.79 4.92 24.81
CA ALA A 521 5.21 5.09 25.05
C ALA A 521 6.04 5.29 23.75
N MET A 522 5.43 5.07 22.58
CA MET A 522 6.02 5.35 21.25
C MET A 522 5.44 6.62 20.61
N ASP A 523 4.68 7.43 21.36
CA ASP A 523 4.00 8.63 20.86
C ASP A 523 2.98 8.36 19.73
N ASN A 524 2.42 7.14 19.64
CA ASN A 524 1.34 6.80 18.71
C ASN A 524 -0.02 6.79 19.42
N ASP A 525 -0.53 7.98 19.74
CA ASP A 525 -1.76 8.16 20.51
C ASP A 525 -3.04 7.83 19.72
N VAL A 526 -2.99 7.90 18.39
CA VAL A 526 -4.14 7.62 17.51
C VAL A 526 -4.52 6.14 17.60
N GLU A 527 -3.55 5.24 17.39
CA GLU A 527 -3.79 3.80 17.52
C GLU A 527 -4.07 3.40 18.97
N ALA A 528 -3.38 4.01 19.93
CA ALA A 528 -3.59 3.74 21.36
C ALA A 528 -5.03 4.04 21.78
N ARG A 529 -5.60 5.17 21.32
CA ARG A 529 -7.00 5.52 21.60
C ARG A 529 -7.96 4.47 21.05
N GLN A 530 -7.74 4.01 19.82
CA GLN A 530 -8.61 3.01 19.19
C GLN A 530 -8.62 1.71 19.99
N ASP A 531 -7.45 1.25 20.43
CA ASP A 531 -7.33 0.05 21.26
C ASP A 531 -8.03 0.19 22.61
N LEU A 532 -7.88 1.34 23.25
CA LEU A 532 -8.49 1.62 24.54
C LEU A 532 -10.01 1.74 24.44
N MET A 533 -10.55 2.33 23.36
CA MET A 533 -11.99 2.37 23.12
C MET A 533 -12.59 0.97 23.03
N VAL A 534 -11.92 0.06 22.30
CA VAL A 534 -12.37 -1.33 22.20
C VAL A 534 -12.19 -2.07 23.54
N ALA A 535 -11.08 -1.85 24.25
CA ALA A 535 -10.84 -2.46 25.55
C ALA A 535 -11.88 -2.07 26.61
N VAL A 536 -12.27 -0.79 26.65
CA VAL A 536 -13.34 -0.27 27.54
C VAL A 536 -14.71 -0.82 27.12
N LYS A 537 -14.98 -0.97 25.82
CA LYS A 537 -16.23 -1.59 25.34
C LYS A 537 -16.35 -3.04 25.80
N LEU A 538 -15.24 -3.80 25.79
CA LEU A 538 -15.19 -5.18 26.22
C LEU A 538 -15.28 -5.32 27.75
N MET A 539 -14.62 -4.42 28.49
CA MET A 539 -14.56 -4.42 29.95
C MET A 539 -14.84 -3.02 30.52
N PRO A 540 -16.11 -2.58 30.60
CA PRO A 540 -16.47 -1.22 31.02
C PRO A 540 -16.05 -0.88 32.46
N LYS A 541 -15.94 -1.89 33.32
CA LYS A 541 -15.58 -1.73 34.74
C LYS A 541 -14.08 -1.50 34.95
N ASP A 542 -13.24 -1.76 33.95
CA ASP A 542 -11.79 -1.58 34.09
C ASP A 542 -11.43 -0.09 34.24
N LYS A 543 -10.93 0.27 35.43
CA LYS A 543 -10.54 1.64 35.76
C LYS A 543 -9.27 2.05 35.01
N ALA A 544 -8.31 1.14 34.83
CA ALA A 544 -7.04 1.46 34.19
C ALA A 544 -7.23 1.79 32.71
N CYS A 545 -8.05 1.01 32.00
CA CYS A 545 -8.40 1.28 30.60
C CYS A 545 -9.07 2.65 30.43
N ARG A 546 -10.02 3.00 31.31
CA ARG A 546 -10.73 4.28 31.25
C ARG A 546 -9.82 5.47 31.53
N GLN A 547 -8.98 5.39 32.56
CA GLN A 547 -8.03 6.45 32.91
C GLN A 547 -7.02 6.69 31.79
N LEU A 548 -6.48 5.62 31.19
CA LEU A 548 -5.55 5.75 30.08
C LEU A 548 -6.23 6.32 28.82
N LEU A 549 -7.47 5.92 28.53
CA LEU A 549 -8.25 6.49 27.43
C LEU A 549 -8.48 8.00 27.59
N GLU A 550 -8.82 8.44 28.80
CA GLU A 550 -9.01 9.85 29.11
C GLU A 550 -7.71 10.64 28.94
N ALA A 551 -6.59 10.11 29.47
CA ALA A 551 -5.27 10.73 29.35
C ALA A 551 -4.83 10.89 27.90
N VAL A 552 -4.96 9.84 27.08
CA VAL A 552 -4.62 9.87 25.64
C VAL A 552 -5.54 10.82 24.87
N THR A 553 -6.85 10.77 25.13
CA THR A 553 -7.81 11.66 24.47
C THR A 553 -7.52 13.13 24.76
N LYS A 554 -7.14 13.45 26.01
CA LYS A 554 -6.72 14.80 26.40
C LYS A 554 -5.42 15.22 25.70
N ARG A 555 -4.42 14.32 25.60
CA ARG A 555 -3.16 14.62 24.92
C ARG A 555 -3.37 14.94 23.44
N MET A 556 -4.15 14.13 22.74
CA MET A 556 -4.47 14.38 21.33
C MET A 556 -5.28 15.68 21.12
N ALA A 557 -6.18 16.02 22.05
CA ALA A 557 -6.92 17.29 21.96
C ALA A 557 -5.96 18.49 22.08
N LEU A 558 -5.01 18.43 23.02
CA LEU A 558 -3.97 19.45 23.17
C LEU A 558 -3.05 19.54 21.95
N GLU A 559 -2.67 18.42 21.34
CA GLU A 559 -1.89 18.39 20.09
C GLU A 559 -2.67 19.01 18.94
N LYS A 560 -3.95 18.67 18.78
CA LYS A 560 -4.81 19.26 17.75
C LYS A 560 -4.98 20.78 17.95
N GLU A 561 -5.07 21.26 19.18
CA GLU A 561 -5.09 22.70 19.47
C GLU A 561 -3.76 23.37 19.15
N LYS A 562 -2.63 22.76 19.50
CA LYS A 562 -1.29 23.25 19.13
C LYS A 562 -1.13 23.29 17.61
N ASP A 563 -1.57 22.27 16.89
CA ASP A 563 -1.51 22.24 15.44
C ASP A 563 -2.46 23.27 14.81
N LYS A 564 -3.66 23.45 15.38
CA LYS A 564 -4.56 24.54 14.96
C LYS A 564 -3.92 25.91 15.16
N LEU A 565 -3.15 26.13 16.22
CA LEU A 565 -2.41 27.38 16.44
C LEU A 565 -1.23 27.52 15.47
N ARG A 566 -0.48 26.45 15.24
CA ARG A 566 0.69 26.43 14.32
C ARG A 566 0.29 26.66 12.86
N TRP A 567 -0.84 26.10 12.43
CA TRP A 567 -1.27 26.11 11.03
C TRP A 567 -2.44 27.06 10.75
N GLY A 568 -3.21 27.47 11.76
CA GLY A 568 -4.37 28.36 11.61
C GLY A 568 -4.00 29.80 11.23
N GLY A 569 -2.79 30.26 11.54
CA GLY A 569 -2.28 31.57 11.12
C GLY A 569 -1.73 31.61 9.70
N PHE A 570 -1.47 30.45 9.08
CA PHE A 570 -0.94 30.38 7.72
C PHE A 570 -2.00 30.76 6.67
N LEU A 571 -3.28 30.48 6.93
CA LEU A 571 -4.39 30.83 6.02
C LEU A 571 -4.80 32.31 6.05
N VAL A 572 -4.44 33.06 7.10
CA VAL A 572 -4.85 34.48 7.28
C VAL A 572 -3.77 35.43 6.77
N LYS A 573 -2.54 34.95 6.54
CA LYS A 573 -1.40 35.80 6.19
C LYS A 573 -1.36 36.25 4.72
N ASP A 574 -2.24 35.73 3.87
CA ASP A 574 -2.36 36.13 2.46
C ASP A 574 -3.38 37.26 2.19
N GLU A 575 -4.16 37.70 3.19
CA GLU A 575 -5.23 38.71 2.97
C GLU A 575 -4.92 40.13 3.50
N SER A 576 -3.68 40.45 3.88
CA SER A 576 -3.36 41.84 4.26
C SER A 576 -2.02 42.33 3.74
N SER A 577 -2.04 42.91 2.54
CA SER A 577 -1.11 43.97 2.14
C SER A 577 -1.74 44.85 1.05
N PRO A 578 -1.88 46.17 1.31
CA PRO A 578 -1.61 47.15 0.28
C PRO A 578 -0.43 48.05 0.68
N SER A 579 0.32 48.38 -0.36
CA SER A 579 1.55 49.16 -0.47
C SER A 579 1.44 50.64 -0.05
N SER A 580 2.50 51.18 0.56
CA SER A 580 3.30 52.31 0.00
C SER A 580 4.50 52.68 0.90
N GLN A 581 5.65 52.86 0.25
CA GLN A 581 6.97 53.36 0.70
C GLN A 581 7.10 54.88 0.38
N PRO A 582 8.25 55.59 0.55
CA PRO A 582 9.42 55.49 1.46
C PRO A 582 9.91 56.88 2.01
N ASP A 583 10.92 56.87 2.91
CA ASP A 583 12.16 57.69 2.88
C ASP A 583 12.81 57.75 4.30
N ASN A 584 14.11 57.92 4.53
CA ASN A 584 15.39 57.50 3.95
C ASN A 584 16.47 58.00 4.94
N SER A 585 17.41 57.16 5.39
CA SER A 585 18.84 57.51 5.61
C SER A 585 19.62 56.38 6.33
N THR A 586 20.42 55.74 5.49
CA THR A 586 21.48 54.71 5.59
C THR A 586 22.79 55.26 6.23
N PRO A 587 24.01 54.65 6.16
CA PRO A 587 24.54 53.24 6.09
C PRO A 587 25.77 53.07 7.07
N PRO A 588 26.74 52.09 6.99
CA PRO A 588 27.01 51.09 5.93
C PRO A 588 27.48 49.66 6.29
N SER A 589 27.31 48.81 5.25
CA SER A 589 28.09 47.66 4.71
C SER A 589 28.73 46.62 5.66
N THR A 590 28.75 45.31 5.39
CA THR A 590 29.01 44.64 4.10
C THR A 590 28.72 43.12 4.16
N THR A 591 28.39 42.56 3.00
CA THR A 591 28.68 41.20 2.48
C THR A 591 27.86 39.96 2.88
N SER A 592 27.23 39.41 1.85
CA SER A 592 26.68 38.08 1.61
C SER A 592 27.72 36.95 1.60
N THR A 593 27.41 35.75 2.15
CA THR A 593 27.78 34.45 1.52
C THR A 593 27.02 33.25 2.14
N THR A 594 26.32 32.51 1.26
CA THR A 594 26.22 31.04 1.09
C THR A 594 26.23 30.04 2.28
N ILE A 595 25.16 29.25 2.30
CA ILE A 595 24.96 27.82 2.64
C ILE A 595 26.23 27.02 3.03
N SER A 596 26.21 26.43 4.25
CA SER A 596 26.61 25.02 4.56
C SER A 596 26.42 24.70 6.06
N PRO A 597 26.15 23.42 6.43
CA PRO A 597 25.79 23.01 7.80
C PRO A 597 27.05 22.78 8.68
N LYS A 598 27.03 23.27 9.92
CA LYS A 598 27.98 22.91 10.99
C LYS A 598 27.26 21.96 11.96
N LYS A 599 27.63 20.69 12.00
CA LYS A 599 28.75 20.06 12.74
C LYS A 599 28.50 20.02 14.25
N ASP A 600 28.40 18.77 14.71
CA ASP A 600 28.27 18.31 16.08
C ASP A 600 29.21 19.01 17.06
N LYS A 601 28.70 19.25 18.27
CA LYS A 601 29.53 19.35 19.47
C LYS A 601 29.01 18.39 20.53
N ALA A 602 29.80 17.34 20.72
CA ALA A 602 29.82 16.46 21.86
C ALA A 602 29.90 17.25 23.19
N THR A 603 29.27 16.73 24.23
CA THR A 603 29.70 16.88 25.62
C THR A 603 29.33 15.59 26.34
N LYS A 604 30.25 14.61 26.40
CA LYS A 604 31.27 14.38 27.44
C LYS A 604 30.74 13.46 28.53
N ASN A 605 31.14 12.19 28.43
CA ASN A 605 31.10 11.19 29.47
C ASN A 605 31.75 11.69 30.76
N THR A 606 31.13 11.38 31.88
CA THR A 606 31.83 11.11 33.15
C THR A 606 31.68 9.62 33.42
N GLY A 607 32.80 8.91 33.35
CA GLY A 607 32.87 7.49 33.69
C GLY A 607 32.80 7.27 35.20
N VAL A 608 32.32 6.09 35.57
CA VAL A 608 32.72 5.40 36.79
C VAL A 608 33.06 3.96 36.39
N ASP A 609 34.25 3.55 36.77
CA ASP A 609 34.89 2.26 36.53
C ASP A 609 34.07 1.06 37.01
N GLY A 610 34.12 -0.02 36.23
CA GLY A 610 33.54 -1.31 36.58
C GLY A 610 33.91 -2.40 35.59
N LYS A 611 35.14 -2.93 35.75
CA LYS A 611 35.72 -4.19 35.26
C LYS A 611 35.01 -4.99 34.15
N ASP A 612 35.79 -5.27 33.11
CA ASP A 612 35.56 -6.24 32.05
C ASP A 612 35.17 -7.65 32.56
N GLU A 613 34.00 -8.13 32.14
CA GLU A 613 33.73 -9.55 31.95
C GLU A 613 33.12 -9.76 30.56
N LYS A 614 33.76 -10.61 29.76
CA LYS A 614 33.29 -11.07 28.44
C LYS A 614 32.03 -11.91 28.59
N GLY A 615 30.87 -11.27 28.65
CA GLY A 615 29.55 -11.92 28.60
C GLY A 615 29.02 -11.98 27.17
N THR A 616 28.87 -13.19 26.63
CA THR A 616 28.16 -13.50 25.40
C THR A 616 26.75 -12.88 25.44
N VAL A 617 26.44 -11.95 24.53
CA VAL A 617 25.10 -11.34 24.48
C VAL A 617 24.07 -12.43 24.10
N PRO A 618 23.03 -12.67 24.92
CA PRO A 618 22.09 -13.75 24.65
C PRO A 618 21.31 -13.58 23.33
N TRP A 619 21.09 -14.68 22.61
CA TRP A 619 20.50 -14.71 21.25
C TRP A 619 19.09 -14.09 21.13
N TYR A 620 18.37 -13.92 22.24
CA TYR A 620 17.02 -13.33 22.29
C TYR A 620 17.00 -11.79 22.30
N HIS A 621 18.17 -11.13 22.24
CA HIS A 621 18.27 -9.68 22.03
C HIS A 621 18.06 -9.25 20.57
N ASN A 622 17.90 -10.20 19.64
CA ASN A 622 17.62 -9.90 18.24
C ASN A 622 16.10 -9.85 17.98
N THR A 623 15.59 -8.66 17.64
CA THR A 623 14.19 -8.37 17.27
C THR A 623 13.65 -9.26 16.13
N THR A 624 14.56 -9.84 15.33
CA THR A 624 14.26 -10.77 14.24
C THR A 624 13.73 -12.12 14.70
N VAL A 625 14.15 -12.60 15.87
CA VAL A 625 13.72 -13.92 16.41
C VAL A 625 12.28 -13.88 16.87
N VAL A 626 11.89 -12.81 17.58
CA VAL A 626 10.50 -12.63 18.03
C VAL A 626 9.59 -12.45 16.83
N ALA A 627 9.98 -11.68 15.80
CA ALA A 627 9.21 -11.52 14.58
C ALA A 627 9.10 -12.83 13.75
N ALA A 628 10.20 -13.55 13.53
CA ALA A 628 10.22 -14.77 12.71
C ALA A 628 9.60 -16.00 13.40
N ALA A 629 9.64 -16.06 14.73
CA ALA A 629 8.93 -17.10 15.49
C ALA A 629 7.43 -16.82 15.61
N SER A 630 6.99 -15.55 15.54
CA SER A 630 5.60 -15.18 15.84
C SER A 630 4.70 -14.89 14.64
N VAL A 631 5.23 -14.35 13.53
CA VAL A 631 4.45 -14.10 12.30
C VAL A 631 4.07 -15.40 11.60
N ALA A 632 4.98 -16.37 11.53
CA ALA A 632 4.71 -17.71 10.99
C ALA A 632 3.68 -18.49 11.82
N VAL A 633 3.60 -18.22 13.12
CA VAL A 633 2.74 -18.94 14.07
C VAL A 633 1.34 -18.33 14.16
N ALA A 634 1.22 -17.00 14.10
CA ALA A 634 -0.08 -16.32 13.94
C ALA A 634 -0.73 -16.67 12.57
N GLY A 635 0.08 -16.72 11.50
CA GLY A 635 -0.37 -17.19 10.18
C GLY A 635 -0.86 -18.64 10.21
N ALA A 636 -0.15 -19.54 10.88
CA ALA A 636 -0.57 -20.93 11.08
C ALA A 636 -1.85 -21.05 11.93
N ALA A 637 -2.00 -20.25 13.00
CA ALA A 637 -3.19 -20.22 13.86
C ALA A 637 -4.44 -19.69 13.13
N VAL A 638 -4.28 -18.70 12.24
CA VAL A 638 -5.34 -18.18 11.39
C VAL A 638 -5.72 -19.21 10.32
N LEU A 639 -4.75 -19.80 9.61
CA LEU A 639 -4.98 -20.88 8.63
C LEU A 639 -5.70 -22.09 9.25
N LEU A 640 -5.41 -22.41 10.52
CA LEU A 640 -6.07 -23.48 11.27
C LEU A 640 -7.55 -23.25 11.52
N LEU A 641 -7.93 -22.01 11.83
CA LEU A 641 -9.30 -21.66 12.14
C LEU A 641 -10.12 -21.44 10.86
N SER A 642 -9.52 -20.85 9.82
CA SER A 642 -10.14 -20.68 8.50
C SER A 642 -10.33 -22.01 7.74
N GLY A 643 -9.36 -22.94 7.83
CA GLY A 643 -9.42 -24.25 7.17
C GLY A 643 -10.49 -25.19 7.75
N LEU A 644 -10.89 -24.99 9.01
CA LEU A 644 -11.94 -25.77 9.68
C LEU A 644 -13.35 -25.25 9.40
N SER A 645 -13.52 -23.97 9.07
CA SER A 645 -14.82 -23.38 8.69
C SER A 645 -15.32 -23.91 7.33
N LYS A 646 -14.41 -24.17 6.38
CA LYS A 646 -14.74 -24.79 5.07
C LYS A 646 -15.07 -26.29 5.13
N ARG A 647 -14.70 -26.99 6.21
CA ARG A 647 -14.95 -28.44 6.38
C ARG A 647 -16.16 -28.77 7.27
N ASN A 648 -16.78 -27.78 7.91
CA ASN A 648 -17.99 -27.94 8.72
C ASN A 648 -19.24 -27.33 8.06
N LYS A 649 -19.19 -26.98 6.77
CA LYS A 649 -20.38 -26.75 5.94
C LYS A 649 -20.66 -27.96 5.08
#